data_AF-A0A252DAK6-F1
#
_entry.id   AF-A0A252DAK6-F1
#
_cell.length_a   1.000
_cell.length_b   1.000
_cell.length_c   1.000
_cell.angle_alpha   90.00
_cell.angle_beta   90.00
_cell.angle_gamma   90.00
#
_symmetry.space_group_name_H-M   'P 1'
#
loop_
_entity.id
_entity.type
_entity.pdbx_description
1 polymer ?
#
loop_
_entity_poly.entity_id
_entity_poly.type
_entity_poly.pdbx_seq_one_letter_code
_entity_poly.pdbx_strand_id
1 'polypeptide(L)'
;MNRFQFSFGKRKQNKLVRFAGSVVASLAIAGSVNYANAAKATTIRTLTTNEIASVSVQPAQQQPVIAQLPASTTQYQAMQLLPGGLIPIVLLGGVIVFVPLFFGGLVVIGEREVGIVVRKFTLSGRGLPAGRLIALNGEAGLQADTLAPGWHWGYWPWQYSVRKESVVVVPQGEIALIVAADGASNPPERILGKIVDCDNFQDARKFLTHGGEKGRQMGFLTAGTYRINTALFKVIMASNATAHGMNPEQLRVYSVASDKVGIVTTLDGLPIPGGEIAGPTIGGHDNFQNGQKFIDAGGRRGLQEQILLSGSWNLNPWFVQVEQVPMTEIPIGYVGVVISFVGKAQEDVSGAAFTHGNLVNQGHKGVWVEPLYPGKHPLNSRIMKIELVPTTNIVLNWSGRTERHSYDAKLASLTVRSRDGFAFDLEVAQIIHVGALDAPKVISRVGSMQNLVDHVLEPTIGNYFRNSAQNCTVLDFLTARSERQAEAAEYIKIAIRAYDVQAIDTLIGDIQPPATLMQTQTDRKIAEEQRKTYEVQQVAQTQRQQLVRETALADIQQEMVKSEQSVHIADLKAQAQIKQANGEAEGTKLRAIAEAEGIRATGNAKAETYRAGVEALGPQGYTAMQLMQIIGDRNVRLIPDILVGGSNGSTNGLVDGLLSMILWNQTAKPGEVTPTPLHPQPIVKTQPNGQSTIPPIVVDFPVDR
;
A
#
# COMPACT_ATOMS: atom_id res chain seq x y z
N MET A 1 -5.20 38.31 -44.45
CA MET A 1 -6.37 38.56 -45.33
C MET A 1 -6.77 37.24 -46.01
N ASN A 2 -8.06 37.07 -46.34
CA ASN A 2 -8.68 36.18 -47.37
C ASN A 2 -8.06 34.79 -47.71
N ARG A 3 -8.83 33.71 -47.87
CA ARG A 3 -10.27 33.43 -47.61
C ARG A 3 -10.52 31.90 -47.71
N PHE A 4 -11.56 31.40 -47.06
CA PHE A 4 -12.15 30.07 -47.36
C PHE A 4 -12.73 30.03 -48.79
N GLN A 5 -12.84 28.83 -49.38
CA GLN A 5 -14.12 28.34 -49.94
C GLN A 5 -14.26 26.81 -49.89
N PHE A 6 -15.47 26.35 -49.56
CA PHE A 6 -15.96 24.98 -49.77
C PHE A 6 -16.37 24.79 -51.25
N SER A 7 -16.42 23.55 -51.73
CA SER A 7 -17.15 23.20 -52.95
C SER A 7 -18.12 22.05 -52.69
N PHE A 8 -19.39 22.23 -53.08
CA PHE A 8 -20.48 21.27 -52.86
C PHE A 8 -21.13 20.93 -54.21
N GLY A 9 -20.81 19.76 -54.77
CA GLY A 9 -21.37 19.28 -56.05
C GLY A 9 -22.74 18.60 -55.87
N LYS A 10 -23.73 18.94 -56.71
CA LYS A 10 -25.10 18.39 -56.67
C LYS A 10 -25.67 18.27 -58.09
N ARG A 11 -26.66 17.36 -58.28
CA ARG A 11 -27.45 17.10 -59.51
C ARG A 11 -26.67 16.45 -60.68
N LYS A 12 -27.28 15.76 -61.66
CA LYS A 12 -28.70 15.50 -62.06
C LYS A 12 -28.87 13.98 -62.32
N GLN A 13 -29.93 13.30 -61.85
CA GLN A 13 -31.22 13.06 -62.53
C GLN A 13 -31.17 12.46 -63.95
N ASN A 14 -31.88 11.33 -64.14
CA ASN A 14 -32.67 11.03 -65.34
C ASN A 14 -33.81 10.03 -65.00
N LYS A 15 -35.05 10.32 -65.42
CA LYS A 15 -36.26 9.49 -65.35
C LYS A 15 -37.38 10.14 -66.19
N LEU A 16 -38.48 9.40 -66.47
CA LEU A 16 -39.52 9.65 -67.50
C LEU A 16 -38.98 9.42 -68.93
N VAL A 17 -39.76 9.05 -69.97
CA VAL A 17 -41.21 8.79 -70.17
C VAL A 17 -41.36 7.51 -71.06
N ARG A 18 -42.50 6.90 -71.42
CA ARG A 18 -43.96 7.22 -71.39
C ARG A 18 -44.77 6.09 -70.68
N PHE A 19 -46.10 6.14 -70.76
CA PHE A 19 -47.08 5.17 -70.26
C PHE A 19 -48.36 5.24 -71.14
N ALA A 20 -49.29 4.28 -70.96
CA ALA A 20 -50.62 4.16 -71.62
C ALA A 20 -50.65 3.78 -73.13
N GLY A 21 -51.67 3.05 -73.62
CA GLY A 21 -52.77 2.40 -72.88
C GLY A 21 -53.86 1.78 -73.80
N SER A 22 -54.86 1.12 -73.17
CA SER A 22 -56.07 0.49 -73.76
C SER A 22 -55.88 -0.62 -74.81
N VAL A 23 -56.76 -1.63 -75.04
CA VAL A 23 -57.81 -2.40 -74.30
C VAL A 23 -58.77 -2.95 -75.38
N VAL A 24 -59.06 -4.26 -75.33
CA VAL A 24 -60.35 -4.94 -75.65
C VAL A 24 -60.13 -6.45 -75.44
N ALA A 25 -61.15 -7.21 -75.01
CA ALA A 25 -61.01 -8.62 -74.66
C ALA A 25 -62.27 -9.47 -74.97
N SER A 26 -62.05 -10.67 -75.51
CA SER A 26 -63.01 -11.79 -75.74
C SER A 26 -62.29 -12.83 -76.61
N LEU A 27 -62.47 -14.16 -76.55
CA LEU A 27 -63.19 -15.13 -75.69
C LEU A 27 -62.45 -16.49 -75.92
N ALA A 28 -62.61 -17.61 -75.20
CA ALA A 28 -63.44 -18.02 -74.06
C ALA A 28 -62.69 -19.12 -73.26
N ILE A 29 -63.30 -19.66 -72.18
CA ILE A 29 -62.84 -20.88 -71.49
C ILE A 29 -64.05 -21.77 -71.15
N ALA A 30 -63.88 -23.09 -71.23
CA ALA A 30 -64.66 -24.10 -70.50
C ALA A 30 -63.68 -25.23 -70.12
N GLY A 31 -63.72 -25.90 -68.96
CA GLY A 31 -64.52 -25.78 -67.72
C GLY A 31 -64.03 -26.91 -66.76
N SER A 32 -64.37 -27.00 -65.47
CA SER A 32 -65.24 -26.18 -64.59
C SER A 32 -65.10 -26.65 -63.12
N VAL A 33 -65.25 -25.73 -62.14
CA VAL A 33 -65.73 -25.97 -60.74
C VAL A 33 -64.82 -26.84 -59.81
N ASN A 34 -64.20 -26.35 -58.72
CA ASN A 34 -64.71 -25.78 -57.42
C ASN A 34 -65.29 -26.87 -56.46
N TYR A 35 -65.16 -26.87 -55.12
CA TYR A 35 -64.42 -26.14 -54.06
C TYR A 35 -64.09 -27.18 -52.91
N ALA A 36 -63.65 -26.95 -51.65
CA ALA A 36 -63.51 -25.76 -50.79
C ALA A 36 -62.49 -25.93 -49.62
N ASN A 37 -62.18 -24.79 -48.98
CA ASN A 37 -61.87 -24.45 -47.56
C ASN A 37 -62.05 -25.54 -46.43
N ALA A 38 -61.46 -25.44 -45.22
CA ALA A 38 -60.90 -24.26 -44.53
C ALA A 38 -59.80 -24.53 -43.47
N ALA A 39 -59.14 -23.44 -43.09
CA ALA A 39 -58.13 -23.20 -42.04
C ALA A 39 -58.24 -23.90 -40.66
N LYS A 40 -57.07 -24.10 -40.02
CA LYS A 40 -56.69 -23.38 -38.77
C LYS A 40 -55.18 -23.49 -38.47
N ALA A 41 -54.68 -22.62 -37.58
CA ALA A 41 -53.31 -22.61 -37.07
C ALA A 41 -53.23 -23.13 -35.62
N THR A 42 -52.02 -23.51 -35.13
CA THR A 42 -51.44 -23.15 -33.80
C THR A 42 -50.23 -24.04 -33.43
N THR A 43 -49.05 -23.44 -33.50
CA THR A 43 -47.97 -23.36 -32.48
C THR A 43 -47.90 -24.35 -31.27
N ILE A 44 -46.67 -24.84 -31.00
CA ILE A 44 -46.05 -25.16 -29.68
C ILE A 44 -46.03 -26.62 -29.09
N ARG A 45 -44.79 -27.00 -28.67
CA ARG A 45 -44.32 -27.94 -27.62
C ARG A 45 -44.57 -29.48 -27.67
N THR A 46 -43.46 -30.20 -27.86
CA THR A 46 -42.86 -31.24 -26.96
C THR A 46 -43.77 -32.08 -26.03
N LEU A 47 -43.62 -33.41 -26.08
CA LEU A 47 -42.94 -34.22 -25.04
C LEU A 47 -42.82 -35.72 -25.43
N THR A 48 -41.58 -36.21 -25.34
CA THR A 48 -41.08 -37.51 -24.85
C THR A 48 -42.02 -38.69 -24.55
N THR A 49 -41.67 -39.83 -25.15
CA THR A 49 -41.50 -41.18 -24.54
C THR A 49 -42.36 -41.59 -23.34
N ASN A 50 -43.20 -42.62 -23.53
CA ASN A 50 -43.07 -43.90 -22.81
C ASN A 50 -43.92 -45.02 -23.45
N GLU A 51 -43.32 -46.22 -23.56
CA GLU A 51 -43.79 -47.56 -23.13
C GLU A 51 -45.26 -48.02 -23.37
N ILE A 52 -45.59 -49.31 -23.57
CA ILE A 52 -44.96 -50.55 -24.08
C ILE A 52 -46.11 -51.59 -24.18
N ALA A 53 -46.08 -52.51 -25.17
CA ALA A 53 -47.02 -53.64 -25.34
C ALA A 53 -48.51 -53.25 -25.58
N SER A 54 -49.37 -54.11 -26.14
CA SER A 54 -49.23 -55.54 -26.46
C SER A 54 -49.69 -55.90 -27.89
N VAL A 55 -49.49 -57.16 -28.30
CA VAL A 55 -49.65 -57.66 -29.68
C VAL A 55 -50.92 -58.51 -29.83
N SER A 56 -51.71 -58.30 -30.90
CA SER A 56 -52.48 -59.40 -31.54
C SER A 56 -53.04 -59.09 -32.95
N VAL A 57 -52.51 -59.82 -33.94
CA VAL A 57 -53.20 -60.56 -35.03
C VAL A 57 -54.35 -59.92 -35.85
N GLN A 58 -54.03 -59.67 -37.13
CA GLN A 58 -54.80 -59.82 -38.40
C GLN A 58 -56.27 -59.33 -38.54
N PRO A 59 -56.61 -58.61 -39.64
CA PRO A 59 -57.98 -58.24 -40.01
C PRO A 59 -58.62 -59.16 -41.08
N ALA A 60 -59.96 -59.14 -41.17
CA ALA A 60 -60.69 -59.69 -42.32
C ALA A 60 -61.95 -58.86 -42.66
N GLN A 61 -62.04 -58.43 -43.93
CA GLN A 61 -63.23 -58.16 -44.77
C GLN A 61 -64.42 -57.33 -44.22
N GLN A 62 -64.85 -56.34 -45.01
CA GLN A 62 -66.14 -56.43 -45.75
C GLN A 62 -66.22 -55.42 -46.91
N GLN A 63 -67.24 -55.57 -47.76
CA GLN A 63 -67.43 -54.89 -49.05
C GLN A 63 -68.40 -53.68 -48.93
N PRO A 64 -68.66 -52.94 -50.02
CA PRO A 64 -70.02 -53.01 -50.59
C PRO A 64 -70.08 -52.97 -52.14
N VAL A 65 -71.29 -53.10 -52.70
CA VAL A 65 -71.54 -53.29 -54.15
C VAL A 65 -72.43 -52.18 -54.76
N ILE A 66 -71.91 -51.62 -55.86
CA ILE A 66 -72.56 -51.09 -57.09
C ILE A 66 -74.09 -50.85 -57.11
N ALA A 67 -74.48 -49.68 -57.60
CA ALA A 67 -75.72 -49.44 -58.37
C ALA A 67 -75.36 -48.90 -59.79
N GLN A 68 -76.30 -48.97 -60.75
CA GLN A 68 -76.00 -48.97 -62.20
C GLN A 68 -76.64 -47.81 -63.01
N LEU A 69 -76.27 -47.75 -64.31
CA LEU A 69 -76.98 -47.26 -65.52
C LEU A 69 -76.35 -46.04 -66.22
N PRO A 70 -76.50 -45.91 -67.57
CA PRO A 70 -76.71 -46.93 -68.62
C PRO A 70 -75.62 -46.88 -69.72
N ALA A 71 -75.62 -47.85 -70.64
CA ALA A 71 -74.66 -47.91 -71.75
C ALA A 71 -75.15 -47.15 -73.01
N SER A 72 -74.22 -46.53 -73.74
CA SER A 72 -74.41 -46.11 -75.13
C SER A 72 -73.32 -46.74 -76.00
N THR A 73 -73.73 -47.54 -76.99
CA THR A 73 -72.82 -48.27 -77.88
C THR A 73 -72.07 -47.34 -78.82
N THR A 74 -70.74 -47.43 -78.84
CA THR A 74 -69.92 -46.95 -79.95
C THR A 74 -69.07 -48.13 -80.45
N GLN A 75 -69.25 -48.54 -81.70
CA GLN A 75 -68.42 -49.57 -82.31
C GLN A 75 -67.05 -48.99 -82.68
N TYR A 76 -65.98 -49.61 -82.20
CA TYR A 76 -64.66 -49.50 -82.81
C TYR A 76 -64.21 -50.90 -83.24
N GLN A 77 -63.78 -51.02 -84.49
CA GLN A 77 -63.38 -52.30 -85.07
C GLN A 77 -62.13 -52.84 -84.37
N ALA A 78 -62.10 -54.14 -84.10
CA ALA A 78 -60.92 -54.82 -83.59
C ALA A 78 -59.83 -54.90 -84.67
N MET A 79 -59.01 -53.86 -84.78
CA MET A 79 -57.75 -53.93 -85.53
C MET A 79 -56.82 -54.92 -84.81
N GLN A 80 -56.67 -56.11 -85.39
CA GLN A 80 -55.77 -57.14 -84.87
C GLN A 80 -54.32 -56.65 -84.96
N LEU A 81 -53.71 -56.32 -83.82
CA LEU A 81 -52.28 -56.01 -83.73
C LEU A 81 -51.54 -57.18 -83.06
N LEU A 82 -50.48 -57.64 -83.72
CA LEU A 82 -49.76 -58.85 -83.36
C LEU A 82 -49.04 -58.72 -81.99
N PRO A 83 -48.80 -59.84 -81.27
CA PRO A 83 -48.09 -59.88 -80.00
C PRO A 83 -46.57 -59.67 -80.14
N GLY A 84 -46.18 -58.53 -80.71
CA GLY A 84 -44.79 -58.10 -80.91
C GLY A 84 -44.57 -56.59 -80.89
N GLY A 85 -45.63 -55.76 -80.87
CA GLY A 85 -45.52 -54.30 -80.98
C GLY A 85 -45.10 -53.54 -79.71
N LEU A 86 -45.31 -54.09 -78.52
CA LEU A 86 -44.99 -53.37 -77.25
C LEU A 86 -43.51 -53.42 -76.89
N ILE A 87 -42.81 -54.51 -77.21
CA ILE A 87 -41.36 -54.65 -76.97
C ILE A 87 -40.54 -53.54 -77.67
N PRO A 88 -40.72 -53.25 -78.97
CA PRO A 88 -40.00 -52.16 -79.61
C PRO A 88 -40.46 -50.78 -79.11
N ILE A 89 -41.69 -50.58 -78.61
CA ILE A 89 -42.10 -49.29 -78.04
C ILE A 89 -41.42 -49.05 -76.67
N VAL A 90 -41.32 -50.07 -75.82
CA VAL A 90 -40.62 -49.98 -74.53
C VAL A 90 -39.10 -49.90 -74.74
N LEU A 91 -38.53 -50.62 -75.72
CA LEU A 91 -37.12 -50.48 -76.09
C LEU A 91 -36.82 -49.12 -76.74
N LEU A 92 -37.69 -48.60 -77.62
CA LEU A 92 -37.47 -47.32 -78.30
C LEU A 92 -37.69 -46.15 -77.35
N GLY A 93 -38.72 -46.18 -76.50
CA GLY A 93 -38.91 -45.21 -75.41
C GLY A 93 -37.78 -45.29 -74.38
N GLY A 94 -37.35 -46.50 -74.03
CA GLY A 94 -36.17 -46.76 -73.23
C GLY A 94 -34.92 -46.14 -73.84
N VAL A 95 -34.64 -46.39 -75.12
CA VAL A 95 -33.52 -45.79 -75.89
C VAL A 95 -33.66 -44.26 -75.96
N ILE A 96 -34.83 -43.71 -76.25
CA ILE A 96 -35.07 -42.27 -76.37
C ILE A 96 -34.90 -41.52 -75.04
N VAL A 97 -35.06 -42.18 -73.89
CA VAL A 97 -34.75 -41.59 -72.57
C VAL A 97 -33.31 -41.90 -72.14
N PHE A 98 -32.90 -43.17 -72.23
CA PHE A 98 -31.63 -43.68 -71.69
C PHE A 98 -30.42 -43.26 -72.52
N VAL A 99 -30.53 -43.15 -73.85
CA VAL A 99 -29.44 -42.65 -74.70
C VAL A 99 -29.13 -41.19 -74.38
N PRO A 100 -30.05 -40.20 -74.42
CA PRO A 100 -29.69 -38.83 -74.05
C PRO A 100 -29.35 -38.67 -72.56
N LEU A 101 -29.81 -39.54 -71.65
CA LEU A 101 -29.34 -39.50 -70.26
C LEU A 101 -27.88 -39.97 -70.13
N PHE A 102 -27.49 -41.02 -70.86
CA PHE A 102 -26.16 -41.64 -70.78
C PHE A 102 -25.11 -40.95 -71.70
N PHE A 103 -25.54 -40.46 -72.86
CA PHE A 103 -24.74 -39.72 -73.85
C PHE A 103 -24.88 -38.19 -73.75
N GLY A 104 -25.82 -37.65 -72.97
CA GLY A 104 -25.89 -36.21 -72.69
C GLY A 104 -24.85 -35.75 -71.66
N GLY A 105 -24.40 -36.66 -70.79
CA GLY A 105 -23.41 -36.35 -69.76
C GLY A 105 -23.89 -35.28 -68.77
N LEU A 106 -25.18 -35.29 -68.43
CA LEU A 106 -25.80 -34.34 -67.50
C LEU A 106 -25.37 -34.66 -66.05
N VAL A 107 -24.73 -33.69 -65.40
CA VAL A 107 -24.36 -33.74 -63.99
C VAL A 107 -24.98 -32.52 -63.28
N VAL A 108 -25.83 -32.78 -62.29
CA VAL A 108 -26.43 -31.75 -61.45
C VAL A 108 -25.65 -31.68 -60.13
N ILE A 109 -25.14 -30.49 -59.78
CA ILE A 109 -24.46 -30.20 -58.52
C ILE A 109 -25.39 -29.35 -57.64
N GLY A 110 -25.63 -29.77 -56.41
CA GLY A 110 -26.47 -29.07 -55.44
C GLY A 110 -25.85 -27.77 -54.92
N GLU A 111 -26.67 -26.87 -54.38
CA GLU A 111 -26.27 -25.52 -53.93
C GLU A 111 -25.14 -25.51 -52.88
N ARG A 112 -25.08 -26.57 -52.06
CA ARG A 112 -24.09 -26.81 -51.00
C ARG A 112 -23.09 -27.92 -51.36
N GLU A 113 -22.99 -28.29 -52.63
CA GLU A 113 -22.00 -29.22 -53.16
C GLU A 113 -20.97 -28.50 -54.04
N VAL A 114 -19.81 -29.13 -54.23
CA VAL A 114 -18.82 -28.83 -55.27
C VAL A 114 -18.54 -30.11 -56.05
N GLY A 115 -18.53 -30.02 -57.38
CA GLY A 115 -18.27 -31.17 -58.26
C GLY A 115 -16.80 -31.27 -58.64
N ILE A 116 -16.08 -32.23 -58.06
CA ILE A 116 -14.67 -32.50 -58.37
C ILE A 116 -14.59 -33.49 -59.52
N VAL A 117 -13.99 -33.07 -60.64
CA VAL A 117 -13.97 -33.83 -61.89
C VAL A 117 -12.72 -34.71 -61.96
N VAL A 118 -12.90 -36.00 -62.19
CA VAL A 118 -11.86 -36.94 -62.63
C VAL A 118 -12.10 -37.30 -64.09
N ARG A 119 -11.11 -37.07 -64.97
CA ARG A 119 -11.13 -37.56 -66.36
C ARG A 119 -10.43 -38.93 -66.41
N LYS A 120 -11.18 -39.98 -66.73
CA LYS A 120 -10.69 -41.37 -66.76
C LYS A 120 -9.67 -41.61 -67.86
N PHE A 121 -9.88 -41.04 -69.05
CA PHE A 121 -8.95 -41.14 -70.19
C PHE A 121 -9.12 -39.99 -71.21
N THR A 122 -8.09 -39.78 -72.03
CA THR A 122 -8.03 -38.77 -73.10
C THR A 122 -7.84 -39.44 -74.46
N LEU A 123 -8.63 -39.06 -75.47
CA LEU A 123 -8.42 -39.55 -76.85
C LEU A 123 -7.10 -39.04 -77.46
N SER A 124 -6.53 -37.96 -76.91
CA SER A 124 -5.24 -37.38 -77.32
C SER A 124 -4.02 -38.12 -76.74
N GLY A 125 -4.19 -39.16 -75.91
CA GLY A 125 -3.08 -39.90 -75.28
C GLY A 125 -2.27 -39.12 -74.23
N ARG A 126 -2.57 -37.84 -73.99
CA ARG A 126 -1.93 -37.01 -72.97
C ARG A 126 -2.41 -37.42 -71.57
N GLY A 127 -1.57 -38.17 -70.87
CA GLY A 127 -1.63 -38.36 -69.42
C GLY A 127 -0.98 -37.19 -68.66
N LEU A 128 -1.09 -37.22 -67.34
CA LEU A 128 -0.42 -36.28 -66.44
C LEU A 128 1.12 -36.33 -66.60
N PRO A 129 1.83 -35.19 -66.57
CA PRO A 129 3.28 -35.17 -66.49
C PRO A 129 3.76 -35.71 -65.14
N ALA A 130 4.90 -36.42 -65.15
CA ALA A 130 5.44 -37.07 -63.97
C ALA A 130 5.65 -36.06 -62.81
N GLY A 131 5.15 -36.42 -61.62
CA GLY A 131 5.25 -35.58 -60.42
C GLY A 131 4.09 -34.61 -60.18
N ARG A 132 3.10 -34.51 -61.09
CA ARG A 132 1.82 -33.84 -60.84
C ARG A 132 0.69 -34.84 -60.56
N LEU A 133 -0.30 -34.37 -59.81
CA LEU A 133 -1.54 -35.08 -59.45
C LEU A 133 -2.77 -34.45 -60.10
N ILE A 134 -2.72 -33.15 -60.40
CA ILE A 134 -3.83 -32.36 -60.93
C ILE A 134 -3.56 -31.91 -62.37
N ALA A 135 -4.51 -32.21 -63.26
CA ALA A 135 -4.50 -31.90 -64.67
C ALA A 135 -4.96 -30.45 -64.91
N LEU A 136 -4.16 -29.71 -65.68
CA LEU A 136 -4.47 -28.33 -66.06
C LEU A 136 -5.07 -28.23 -67.47
N ASN A 137 -4.63 -29.06 -68.42
CA ASN A 137 -4.99 -28.92 -69.84
C ASN A 137 -5.90 -30.06 -70.34
N GLY A 138 -6.79 -30.56 -69.47
CA GLY A 138 -7.70 -31.65 -69.82
C GLY A 138 -7.03 -33.03 -69.92
N GLU A 139 -5.83 -33.19 -69.34
CA GLU A 139 -5.08 -34.46 -69.23
C GLU A 139 -5.90 -35.52 -68.45
N ALA A 140 -5.56 -36.80 -68.60
CA ALA A 140 -6.21 -37.88 -67.83
C ALA A 140 -5.79 -37.83 -66.35
N GLY A 141 -6.75 -37.73 -65.43
CA GLY A 141 -6.52 -37.54 -63.99
C GLY A 141 -7.58 -36.65 -63.31
N LEU A 142 -7.32 -36.27 -62.05
CA LEU A 142 -8.07 -35.22 -61.34
C LEU A 142 -7.91 -33.90 -62.09
N GLN A 143 -8.99 -33.15 -62.31
CA GLN A 143 -8.93 -31.84 -62.96
C GLN A 143 -8.78 -30.71 -61.92
N ALA A 144 -8.14 -29.61 -62.31
CA ALA A 144 -8.07 -28.41 -61.47
C ALA A 144 -9.44 -27.76 -61.28
N ASP A 145 -10.22 -27.61 -62.36
CA ASP A 145 -11.51 -26.90 -62.32
C ASP A 145 -12.60 -27.73 -61.64
N THR A 146 -13.34 -27.09 -60.75
CA THR A 146 -14.52 -27.68 -60.08
C THR A 146 -15.82 -27.18 -60.69
N LEU A 147 -16.85 -28.02 -60.69
CA LEU A 147 -18.20 -27.64 -61.05
C LEU A 147 -18.88 -26.89 -59.89
N ALA A 148 -19.29 -25.66 -60.17
CA ALA A 148 -20.19 -24.89 -59.33
C ALA A 148 -21.61 -25.51 -59.30
N PRO A 149 -22.48 -25.13 -58.36
CA PRO A 149 -23.87 -25.56 -58.35
C PRO A 149 -24.61 -25.28 -59.66
N GLY A 150 -25.51 -26.18 -60.07
CA GLY A 150 -26.25 -26.07 -61.33
C GLY A 150 -26.19 -27.33 -62.19
N TRP A 151 -26.58 -27.17 -63.47
CA TRP A 151 -26.67 -28.25 -64.45
C TRP A 151 -25.52 -28.15 -65.45
N HIS A 152 -24.66 -29.18 -65.49
CA HIS A 152 -23.50 -29.25 -66.38
C HIS A 152 -23.67 -30.38 -67.38
N TRP A 153 -23.34 -30.14 -68.65
CA TRP A 153 -23.52 -31.08 -69.76
C TRP A 153 -22.17 -31.53 -70.33
N GLY A 154 -22.12 -32.69 -70.99
CA GLY A 154 -20.90 -33.24 -71.58
C GLY A 154 -19.97 -34.01 -70.62
N TYR A 155 -20.36 -34.18 -69.35
CA TYR A 155 -19.62 -35.00 -68.38
C TYR A 155 -20.05 -36.48 -68.46
N TRP A 156 -19.76 -37.11 -69.60
CA TRP A 156 -20.15 -38.50 -69.88
C TRP A 156 -19.62 -39.50 -68.83
N PRO A 157 -20.47 -40.35 -68.22
CA PRO A 157 -20.05 -41.31 -67.20
C PRO A 157 -18.97 -42.31 -67.63
N TRP A 158 -18.77 -42.52 -68.94
CA TRP A 158 -17.69 -43.37 -69.46
C TRP A 158 -16.33 -42.66 -69.55
N GLN A 159 -16.30 -41.35 -69.83
CA GLN A 159 -15.04 -40.57 -69.88
C GLN A 159 -14.70 -39.87 -68.56
N TYR A 160 -15.70 -39.47 -67.79
CA TYR A 160 -15.55 -38.69 -66.57
C TYR A 160 -16.13 -39.43 -65.36
N SER A 161 -15.70 -39.00 -64.17
CA SER A 161 -16.34 -39.32 -62.89
C SER A 161 -16.35 -38.02 -62.09
N VAL A 162 -17.54 -37.52 -61.75
CA VAL A 162 -17.69 -36.33 -60.91
C VAL A 162 -18.00 -36.78 -59.49
N ARG A 163 -17.08 -36.49 -58.57
CA ARG A 163 -17.33 -36.64 -57.12
C ARG A 163 -18.07 -35.39 -56.66
N LYS A 164 -19.16 -35.57 -55.92
CA LYS A 164 -19.82 -34.46 -55.24
C LYS A 164 -19.36 -34.45 -53.80
N GLU A 165 -18.82 -33.32 -53.36
CA GLU A 165 -18.37 -33.14 -51.98
C GLU A 165 -19.03 -31.88 -51.41
N SER A 166 -19.29 -31.87 -50.10
CA SER A 166 -19.93 -30.74 -49.43
C SER A 166 -19.01 -29.52 -49.41
N VAL A 167 -19.57 -28.32 -49.61
CA VAL A 167 -18.81 -27.06 -49.45
C VAL A 167 -18.20 -26.93 -48.06
N VAL A 168 -16.99 -26.38 -47.99
CA VAL A 168 -16.25 -26.19 -46.74
C VAL A 168 -16.84 -24.99 -46.00
N VAL A 169 -17.38 -25.21 -44.81
CA VAL A 169 -17.92 -24.16 -43.95
C VAL A 169 -17.02 -23.99 -42.74
N VAL A 170 -16.32 -22.85 -42.66
CA VAL A 170 -15.46 -22.48 -41.53
C VAL A 170 -16.33 -21.73 -40.51
N PRO A 171 -16.47 -22.22 -39.25
CA PRO A 171 -17.27 -21.55 -38.23
C PRO A 171 -16.81 -20.14 -37.88
N GLN A 172 -17.70 -19.33 -37.30
CA GLN A 172 -17.31 -18.07 -36.69
C GLN A 172 -16.46 -18.32 -35.44
N GLY A 173 -15.36 -17.58 -35.30
CA GLY A 173 -14.38 -17.79 -34.24
C GLY A 173 -13.32 -18.86 -34.55
N GLU A 174 -13.32 -19.43 -35.75
CA GLU A 174 -12.32 -20.39 -36.23
C GLU A 174 -11.59 -19.90 -37.49
N ILE A 175 -10.38 -20.41 -37.69
CA ILE A 175 -9.62 -20.36 -38.94
C ILE A 175 -9.42 -21.79 -39.48
N ALA A 176 -9.24 -21.92 -40.79
CA ALA A 176 -8.92 -23.20 -41.41
C ALA A 176 -7.58 -23.16 -42.15
N LEU A 177 -6.71 -24.13 -41.86
CA LEU A 177 -5.40 -24.27 -42.50
C LEU A 177 -5.48 -25.17 -43.73
N ILE A 178 -4.57 -24.97 -44.68
CA ILE A 178 -4.59 -25.68 -45.96
C ILE A 178 -3.27 -26.42 -46.17
N VAL A 179 -3.37 -27.65 -46.68
CA VAL A 179 -2.24 -28.41 -47.23
C VAL A 179 -2.53 -28.68 -48.70
N ALA A 180 -1.71 -28.14 -49.60
CA ALA A 180 -1.79 -28.39 -51.03
C ALA A 180 -1.05 -29.70 -51.37
N ALA A 181 -1.73 -30.62 -52.07
CA ALA A 181 -1.19 -31.91 -52.48
C ALA A 181 -0.27 -31.82 -53.71
N ASP A 182 -0.48 -30.81 -54.57
CA ASP A 182 0.23 -30.59 -55.83
C ASP A 182 0.60 -29.10 -55.98
N GLY A 183 1.57 -28.81 -56.86
CA GLY A 183 2.13 -27.48 -57.06
C GLY A 183 3.64 -27.51 -57.28
N ALA A 184 4.26 -26.33 -57.33
CA ALA A 184 5.72 -26.18 -57.30
C ALA A 184 6.29 -26.78 -56.00
N SER A 185 7.56 -27.20 -56.00
CA SER A 185 8.21 -27.59 -54.74
C SER A 185 8.53 -26.35 -53.93
N ASN A 186 8.21 -26.36 -52.63
CA ASN A 186 8.69 -25.34 -51.69
C ASN A 186 10.23 -25.37 -51.65
N PRO A 187 10.94 -24.23 -51.74
CA PRO A 187 12.39 -24.17 -51.54
C PRO A 187 12.80 -24.69 -50.14
N PRO A 188 13.97 -25.33 -49.99
CA PRO A 188 14.39 -25.95 -48.73
C PRO A 188 14.66 -24.96 -47.59
N GLU A 189 14.73 -23.66 -47.88
CA GLU A 189 14.95 -22.59 -46.90
C GLU A 189 13.68 -22.19 -46.14
N ARG A 190 12.49 -22.46 -46.73
CA ARG A 190 11.16 -22.04 -46.26
C ARG A 190 10.35 -23.27 -45.83
N ILE A 191 9.51 -23.13 -44.82
CA ILE A 191 8.71 -24.24 -44.25
C ILE A 191 7.29 -24.29 -44.86
N LEU A 192 6.71 -23.13 -45.18
CA LEU A 192 5.35 -22.98 -45.67
C LEU A 192 5.30 -22.54 -47.13
N GLY A 193 4.32 -23.02 -47.90
CA GLY A 193 4.07 -22.53 -49.26
C GLY A 193 3.61 -21.07 -49.24
N LYS A 194 4.15 -20.26 -50.16
CA LYS A 194 3.81 -18.84 -50.35
C LYS A 194 2.30 -18.63 -50.57
N ILE A 195 1.82 -17.44 -50.22
CA ILE A 195 0.45 -17.02 -50.53
C ILE A 195 0.37 -16.63 -52.01
N VAL A 196 -0.71 -17.05 -52.68
CA VAL A 196 -0.99 -16.84 -54.10
C VAL A 196 -2.43 -16.38 -54.26
N ASP A 197 -2.69 -15.38 -55.10
CA ASP A 197 -4.06 -14.98 -55.43
C ASP A 197 -4.75 -16.06 -56.28
N CYS A 198 -5.79 -16.64 -55.69
CA CYS A 198 -6.57 -17.76 -56.19
C CYS A 198 -8.01 -17.80 -55.61
N ASP A 199 -8.55 -16.63 -55.27
CA ASP A 199 -9.85 -16.46 -54.57
C ASP A 199 -10.01 -17.42 -53.38
N ASN A 200 -9.15 -17.26 -52.38
CA ASN A 200 -9.18 -18.05 -51.13
C ASN A 200 -9.17 -19.57 -51.39
N PHE A 201 -8.28 -20.02 -52.28
CA PHE A 201 -8.08 -21.44 -52.66
C PHE A 201 -9.30 -22.12 -53.30
N GLN A 202 -10.27 -21.34 -53.80
CA GLN A 202 -11.37 -21.87 -54.60
C GLN A 202 -10.91 -22.10 -56.06
N ASP A 203 -10.16 -21.16 -56.64
CA ASP A 203 -9.60 -21.31 -57.99
C ASP A 203 -8.28 -22.12 -57.99
N ALA A 204 -8.41 -23.44 -57.84
CA ALA A 204 -7.32 -24.41 -57.96
C ALA A 204 -6.48 -24.23 -59.24
N ARG A 205 -7.10 -23.86 -60.37
CA ARG A 205 -6.38 -23.49 -61.60
C ARG A 205 -5.45 -22.29 -61.40
N LYS A 206 -5.96 -21.18 -60.84
CA LYS A 206 -5.17 -19.96 -60.61
C LYS A 206 -3.99 -20.24 -59.67
N PHE A 207 -4.23 -20.97 -58.58
CA PHE A 207 -3.17 -21.38 -57.66
C PHE A 207 -2.01 -22.08 -58.38
N LEU A 208 -2.31 -23.08 -59.21
CA LEU A 208 -1.29 -23.83 -59.95
C LEU A 208 -0.63 -23.00 -61.07
N THR A 209 -1.37 -22.14 -61.79
CA THR A 209 -0.80 -21.31 -62.87
C THR A 209 0.02 -20.12 -62.37
N HIS A 210 -0.32 -19.55 -61.21
CA HIS A 210 0.49 -18.53 -60.52
C HIS A 210 1.63 -19.15 -59.69
N GLY A 211 1.88 -20.46 -59.86
CA GLY A 211 3.04 -21.15 -59.31
C GLY A 211 2.96 -21.42 -57.80
N GLY A 212 1.77 -21.69 -57.27
CA GLY A 212 1.55 -22.12 -55.89
C GLY A 212 2.36 -23.36 -55.51
N GLU A 213 2.76 -23.43 -54.24
CA GLU A 213 3.74 -24.38 -53.72
C GLU A 213 3.05 -25.50 -52.94
N LYS A 214 3.45 -26.76 -53.15
CA LYS A 214 2.88 -27.93 -52.47
C LYS A 214 3.33 -28.01 -51.00
N GLY A 215 2.48 -28.59 -50.15
CA GLY A 215 2.71 -28.72 -48.71
C GLY A 215 1.82 -27.80 -47.87
N ARG A 216 2.21 -27.57 -46.61
CA ARG A 216 1.51 -26.68 -45.67
C ARG A 216 1.51 -25.25 -46.22
N GLN A 217 0.35 -24.61 -46.31
CA GLN A 217 0.25 -23.24 -46.79
C GLN A 217 0.43 -22.23 -45.66
N MET A 218 1.00 -21.07 -46.00
CA MET A 218 1.07 -19.91 -45.11
C MET A 218 -0.27 -19.19 -45.01
N GLY A 219 -1.03 -19.17 -46.11
CA GLY A 219 -2.40 -18.68 -46.16
C GLY A 219 -3.38 -19.62 -45.46
N PHE A 220 -4.40 -19.03 -44.85
CA PHE A 220 -5.47 -19.71 -44.13
C PHE A 220 -6.82 -19.07 -44.49
N LEU A 221 -7.91 -19.77 -44.18
CA LEU A 221 -9.27 -19.26 -44.38
C LEU A 221 -9.83 -18.72 -43.06
N THR A 222 -10.59 -17.63 -43.14
CA THR A 222 -11.40 -17.12 -42.04
C THR A 222 -12.82 -17.69 -42.11
N ALA A 223 -13.66 -17.38 -41.11
CA ALA A 223 -15.07 -17.79 -41.07
C ALA A 223 -15.83 -17.48 -42.38
N GLY A 224 -16.42 -18.49 -43.00
CA GLY A 224 -16.98 -18.38 -44.35
C GLY A 224 -17.46 -19.71 -44.94
N THR A 225 -17.91 -19.68 -46.20
CA THR A 225 -18.29 -20.88 -46.97
C THR A 225 -17.56 -20.88 -48.30
N TYR A 226 -16.72 -21.88 -48.53
CA TYR A 226 -15.76 -21.94 -49.64
C TYR A 226 -15.98 -23.18 -50.51
N ARG A 227 -15.89 -22.99 -51.84
CA ARG A 227 -15.97 -24.08 -52.83
C ARG A 227 -14.57 -24.54 -53.21
N ILE A 228 -14.03 -25.45 -52.42
CA ILE A 228 -12.62 -25.88 -52.49
C ILE A 228 -12.50 -27.23 -53.20
N ASN A 229 -11.53 -27.36 -54.10
CA ASN A 229 -11.16 -28.64 -54.69
C ASN A 229 -10.39 -29.49 -53.65
N THR A 230 -11.11 -30.28 -52.84
CA THR A 230 -10.56 -31.08 -51.72
C THR A 230 -9.47 -32.07 -52.15
N ALA A 231 -9.48 -32.48 -53.43
CA ALA A 231 -8.47 -33.38 -53.99
C ALA A 231 -7.12 -32.69 -54.28
N LEU A 232 -7.10 -31.35 -54.39
CA LEU A 232 -5.87 -30.54 -54.37
C LEU A 232 -5.59 -29.99 -52.96
N PHE A 233 -6.61 -29.48 -52.28
CA PHE A 233 -6.48 -28.75 -51.02
C PHE A 233 -7.12 -29.50 -49.86
N LYS A 234 -6.28 -30.11 -49.01
CA LYS A 234 -6.73 -30.70 -47.76
C LYS A 234 -6.90 -29.59 -46.72
N VAL A 235 -8.15 -29.34 -46.30
CA VAL A 235 -8.50 -28.31 -45.32
C VAL A 235 -8.55 -28.88 -43.90
N ILE A 236 -7.92 -28.19 -42.95
CA ILE A 236 -7.87 -28.53 -41.53
C ILE A 236 -8.64 -27.48 -40.74
N MET A 237 -9.63 -27.91 -39.96
CA MET A 237 -10.54 -27.11 -39.13
C MET A 237 -10.55 -27.68 -37.71
N ALA A 238 -11.08 -26.96 -36.71
CA ALA A 238 -11.11 -27.45 -35.33
C ALA A 238 -11.83 -28.81 -35.20
N SER A 239 -12.81 -29.07 -36.06
CA SER A 239 -13.56 -30.33 -36.15
C SER A 239 -12.78 -31.55 -36.68
N ASN A 240 -11.65 -31.37 -37.38
CA ASN A 240 -10.82 -32.47 -37.90
C ASN A 240 -9.33 -32.40 -37.49
N ALA A 241 -8.93 -31.39 -36.71
CA ALA A 241 -7.56 -31.14 -36.27
C ALA A 241 -6.89 -32.36 -35.61
N THR A 242 -7.63 -33.09 -34.77
CA THR A 242 -7.14 -34.27 -34.05
C THR A 242 -6.69 -35.40 -34.99
N ALA A 243 -7.42 -35.61 -36.09
CA ALA A 243 -7.07 -36.58 -37.13
C ALA A 243 -5.80 -36.18 -37.91
N HIS A 244 -5.28 -34.97 -37.70
CA HIS A 244 -4.08 -34.43 -38.34
C HIS A 244 -3.01 -34.00 -37.32
N GLY A 245 -3.11 -34.44 -36.06
CA GLY A 245 -2.10 -34.24 -35.02
C GLY A 245 -2.04 -32.82 -34.45
N MET A 246 -3.16 -32.07 -34.51
CA MET A 246 -3.26 -30.68 -34.03
C MET A 246 -4.38 -30.55 -33.00
N ASN A 247 -4.19 -29.66 -32.02
CA ASN A 247 -5.22 -29.39 -31.00
C ASN A 247 -6.27 -28.43 -31.57
N PRO A 248 -7.59 -28.71 -31.45
CA PRO A 248 -8.66 -27.84 -31.96
C PRO A 248 -8.57 -26.38 -31.50
N GLU A 249 -8.11 -26.13 -30.27
CA GLU A 249 -7.92 -24.78 -29.71
C GLU A 249 -6.89 -23.94 -30.49
N GLN A 250 -5.94 -24.56 -31.20
CA GLN A 250 -4.95 -23.85 -32.02
C GLN A 250 -5.53 -23.30 -33.34
N LEU A 251 -6.77 -23.66 -33.66
CA LEU A 251 -7.50 -23.21 -34.85
C LEU A 251 -8.64 -22.24 -34.54
N ARG A 252 -8.77 -21.82 -33.28
CA ARG A 252 -9.66 -20.72 -32.89
C ARG A 252 -8.94 -19.39 -33.03
N VAL A 253 -9.70 -18.31 -33.18
CA VAL A 253 -9.15 -16.94 -33.19
C VAL A 253 -8.43 -16.70 -31.86
N TYR A 254 -7.15 -16.34 -31.93
CA TYR A 254 -6.28 -16.28 -30.77
C TYR A 254 -6.55 -15.02 -29.94
N SER A 255 -6.99 -15.19 -28.70
CA SER A 255 -7.31 -14.07 -27.79
C SER A 255 -6.21 -13.85 -26.77
N VAL A 256 -5.58 -12.67 -26.78
CA VAL A 256 -4.65 -12.19 -25.74
C VAL A 256 -5.45 -11.51 -24.64
N ALA A 257 -5.31 -11.98 -23.40
CA ALA A 257 -6.02 -11.42 -22.25
C ALA A 257 -5.66 -9.96 -21.96
N SER A 258 -6.57 -9.19 -21.36
CA SER A 258 -6.41 -7.73 -21.16
C SER A 258 -5.26 -7.34 -20.22
N ASP A 259 -4.85 -8.24 -19.32
CA ASP A 259 -3.74 -8.11 -18.38
C ASP A 259 -2.41 -8.64 -18.93
N LYS A 260 -2.39 -9.14 -20.17
CA LYS A 260 -1.25 -9.88 -20.74
C LYS A 260 -0.77 -9.28 -22.07
N VAL A 261 0.46 -9.63 -22.40
CA VAL A 261 1.11 -9.35 -23.67
C VAL A 261 1.47 -10.69 -24.34
N GLY A 262 1.20 -10.80 -25.64
CA GLY A 262 1.60 -11.94 -26.44
C GLY A 262 3.02 -11.76 -26.95
N ILE A 263 3.93 -12.60 -26.48
CA ILE A 263 5.31 -12.68 -26.98
C ILE A 263 5.32 -13.59 -28.21
N VAL A 264 5.74 -13.06 -29.35
CA VAL A 264 5.62 -13.71 -30.66
C VAL A 264 6.91 -14.43 -31.03
N THR A 265 6.78 -15.69 -31.45
CA THR A 265 7.83 -16.48 -32.10
C THR A 265 7.35 -16.91 -33.48
N THR A 266 8.06 -16.52 -34.53
CA THR A 266 7.79 -16.95 -35.92
C THR A 266 8.60 -18.18 -36.28
N LEU A 267 8.02 -19.15 -36.95
CA LEU A 267 8.68 -20.41 -37.32
C LEU A 267 9.31 -20.39 -38.72
N ASP A 268 8.92 -19.45 -39.57
CA ASP A 268 9.37 -19.33 -40.96
C ASP A 268 9.89 -17.91 -41.28
N GLY A 269 10.74 -17.79 -42.30
CA GLY A 269 11.49 -16.57 -42.63
C GLY A 269 13.01 -16.71 -42.50
N LEU A 270 13.73 -15.59 -42.68
CA LEU A 270 15.20 -15.53 -42.67
C LEU A 270 15.78 -15.87 -41.28
N PRO A 271 16.97 -16.49 -41.16
CA PRO A 271 17.59 -16.70 -39.85
C PRO A 271 17.90 -15.37 -39.14
N ILE A 272 17.79 -15.34 -37.80
CA ILE A 272 18.35 -14.26 -36.98
C ILE A 272 19.89 -14.28 -37.11
N PRO A 273 20.56 -13.14 -37.33
CA PRO A 273 22.01 -13.07 -37.45
C PRO A 273 22.69 -13.30 -36.09
N GLY A 274 23.91 -13.85 -36.13
CA GLY A 274 24.70 -14.10 -34.92
C GLY A 274 24.98 -12.82 -34.12
N GLY A 275 24.62 -12.83 -32.84
CA GLY A 275 24.77 -11.69 -31.92
C GLY A 275 23.46 -10.95 -31.59
N GLU A 276 22.38 -11.25 -32.31
CA GLU A 276 21.01 -10.84 -32.00
C GLU A 276 20.20 -12.02 -31.44
N ILE A 277 19.18 -11.75 -30.62
CA ILE A 277 18.32 -12.79 -30.00
C ILE A 277 16.87 -12.76 -30.49
N ALA A 278 16.51 -11.78 -31.33
CA ALA A 278 15.16 -11.64 -31.88
C ALA A 278 15.17 -11.06 -33.30
N GLY A 279 14.06 -11.23 -34.02
CA GLY A 279 13.77 -10.53 -35.27
C GLY A 279 13.35 -9.07 -35.02
N PRO A 280 13.83 -8.11 -35.85
CA PRO A 280 13.51 -6.70 -35.69
C PRO A 280 12.03 -6.44 -35.96
N THR A 281 11.50 -5.37 -35.37
CA THR A 281 10.11 -4.93 -35.63
C THR A 281 9.92 -4.51 -37.09
N ILE A 282 8.91 -5.08 -37.76
CA ILE A 282 8.60 -4.87 -39.19
C ILE A 282 7.20 -4.27 -39.35
N GLY A 283 6.95 -3.55 -40.46
CA GLY A 283 5.67 -2.90 -40.74
C GLY A 283 4.78 -3.67 -41.70
N GLY A 284 3.47 -3.36 -41.70
CA GLY A 284 2.54 -3.69 -42.80
C GLY A 284 1.98 -5.12 -42.87
N HIS A 285 2.44 -6.05 -42.02
CA HIS A 285 1.95 -7.44 -41.94
C HIS A 285 0.80 -7.66 -40.93
N ASP A 286 0.17 -6.56 -40.49
CA ASP A 286 -1.09 -6.54 -39.75
C ASP A 286 -1.09 -7.42 -38.48
N ASN A 287 -0.04 -7.25 -37.66
CA ASN A 287 0.25 -8.05 -36.47
C ASN A 287 0.33 -9.56 -36.74
N PHE A 288 1.14 -9.91 -37.75
CA PHE A 288 1.46 -11.27 -38.20
C PHE A 288 0.30 -12.08 -38.82
N GLN A 289 -0.89 -11.48 -38.99
CA GLN A 289 -1.98 -12.10 -39.74
C GLN A 289 -1.63 -12.27 -41.23
N ASN A 290 -0.86 -11.34 -41.80
CA ASN A 290 -0.40 -11.38 -43.20
C ASN A 290 1.05 -11.86 -43.31
N GLY A 291 1.29 -13.14 -43.05
CA GLY A 291 2.63 -13.74 -43.02
C GLY A 291 3.48 -13.55 -44.29
N GLN A 292 2.85 -13.52 -45.47
CA GLN A 292 3.57 -13.30 -46.73
C GLN A 292 4.25 -11.93 -46.75
N LYS A 293 3.52 -10.87 -46.36
CA LYS A 293 4.08 -9.51 -46.24
C LYS A 293 5.23 -9.43 -45.23
N PHE A 294 5.17 -10.22 -44.14
CA PHE A 294 6.26 -10.27 -43.15
C PHE A 294 7.54 -10.84 -43.78
N ILE A 295 7.44 -11.98 -44.46
CA ILE A 295 8.61 -12.61 -45.12
C ILE A 295 9.14 -11.73 -46.27
N ASP A 296 8.25 -11.18 -47.10
CA ASP A 296 8.64 -10.28 -48.21
C ASP A 296 9.34 -9.00 -47.73
N ALA A 297 9.01 -8.52 -46.52
CA ALA A 297 9.66 -7.38 -45.87
C ALA A 297 10.95 -7.73 -45.10
N GLY A 298 11.51 -8.94 -45.31
CA GLY A 298 12.75 -9.39 -44.65
C GLY A 298 12.54 -10.05 -43.28
N GLY A 299 11.33 -10.52 -43.00
CA GLY A 299 10.93 -11.17 -41.75
C GLY A 299 11.83 -12.33 -41.36
N ARG A 300 12.23 -12.35 -40.08
CA ARG A 300 13.17 -13.34 -39.53
C ARG A 300 12.46 -14.38 -38.66
N ARG A 301 12.85 -15.66 -38.73
CA ARG A 301 12.37 -16.75 -37.87
C ARG A 301 13.05 -16.75 -36.51
N GLY A 302 12.29 -17.10 -35.46
CA GLY A 302 12.66 -17.01 -34.05
C GLY A 302 11.78 -16.05 -33.26
N LEU A 303 12.19 -15.74 -32.03
CA LEU A 303 11.58 -14.72 -31.17
C LEU A 303 11.54 -13.37 -31.89
N GLN A 304 10.49 -12.57 -31.70
CA GLN A 304 10.35 -11.25 -32.31
C GLN A 304 10.46 -10.12 -31.28
N GLU A 305 10.95 -8.95 -31.69
CA GLU A 305 10.84 -7.72 -30.91
C GLU A 305 9.38 -7.30 -30.71
N GLN A 306 8.60 -7.38 -31.79
CA GLN A 306 7.21 -6.95 -31.81
C GLN A 306 6.33 -7.83 -30.93
N ILE A 307 5.64 -7.19 -29.99
CA ILE A 307 4.62 -7.78 -29.13
C ILE A 307 3.24 -7.77 -29.78
N LEU A 308 2.39 -8.71 -29.34
CA LEU A 308 0.97 -8.75 -29.64
C LEU A 308 0.18 -8.19 -28.45
N LEU A 309 -0.58 -7.12 -28.69
CA LEU A 309 -1.43 -6.49 -27.67
C LEU A 309 -2.70 -7.31 -27.41
N SER A 310 -3.38 -6.99 -26.30
CA SER A 310 -4.66 -7.60 -25.93
C SER A 310 -5.73 -7.42 -27.00
N GLY A 311 -6.52 -8.46 -27.25
CA GLY A 311 -7.45 -8.54 -28.38
C GLY A 311 -7.43 -9.90 -29.09
N SER A 312 -8.23 -10.01 -30.16
CA SER A 312 -8.47 -11.25 -30.91
C SER A 312 -7.80 -11.20 -32.29
N TRP A 313 -6.97 -12.19 -32.61
CA TRP A 313 -6.07 -12.19 -33.76
C TRP A 313 -6.16 -13.48 -34.59
N ASN A 314 -6.21 -13.37 -35.91
CA ASN A 314 -6.24 -14.53 -36.82
C ASN A 314 -4.82 -15.01 -37.14
N LEU A 315 -4.27 -15.92 -36.35
CA LEU A 315 -2.87 -16.35 -36.45
C LEU A 315 -2.74 -17.80 -36.93
N ASN A 316 -1.92 -18.04 -37.95
CA ASN A 316 -1.60 -19.40 -38.42
C ASN A 316 -0.59 -20.07 -37.46
N PRO A 317 -0.94 -21.14 -36.73
CA PRO A 317 -0.07 -21.78 -35.74
C PRO A 317 1.12 -22.54 -36.34
N TRP A 318 1.19 -22.73 -37.67
CA TRP A 318 2.42 -23.21 -38.33
C TRP A 318 3.40 -22.09 -38.67
N PHE A 319 2.96 -20.84 -38.66
CA PHE A 319 3.77 -19.65 -38.96
C PHE A 319 4.18 -18.91 -37.68
N VAL A 320 3.27 -18.79 -36.72
CA VAL A 320 3.43 -18.01 -35.49
C VAL A 320 2.97 -18.81 -34.28
N GLN A 321 3.81 -18.82 -33.25
CA GLN A 321 3.49 -19.25 -31.89
C GLN A 321 3.49 -18.03 -30.97
N VAL A 322 2.50 -17.93 -30.07
CA VAL A 322 2.37 -16.82 -29.11
C VAL A 322 2.31 -17.35 -27.69
N GLU A 323 3.21 -16.85 -26.84
CA GLU A 323 3.24 -17.08 -25.39
C GLU A 323 2.60 -15.87 -24.68
N GLN A 324 1.65 -16.08 -23.76
CA GLN A 324 1.06 -14.96 -23.01
C GLN A 324 1.75 -14.77 -21.67
N VAL A 325 2.40 -13.62 -21.51
CA VAL A 325 3.09 -13.19 -20.29
C VAL A 325 2.30 -12.02 -19.67
N PRO A 326 2.18 -11.90 -18.34
CA PRO A 326 1.59 -10.70 -17.72
C PRO A 326 2.34 -9.43 -18.14
N MET A 327 1.62 -8.32 -18.31
CA MET A 327 2.25 -7.01 -18.52
C MET A 327 3.12 -6.63 -17.32
N THR A 328 4.23 -5.93 -17.54
CA THR A 328 5.10 -5.49 -16.44
C THR A 328 4.42 -4.37 -15.66
N GLU A 329 4.20 -4.59 -14.37
CA GLU A 329 3.64 -3.61 -13.45
C GLU A 329 4.75 -2.92 -12.66
N ILE A 330 4.79 -1.60 -12.75
CA ILE A 330 5.72 -0.74 -12.01
C ILE A 330 4.92 -0.07 -10.89
N PRO A 331 5.21 -0.37 -9.61
CA PRO A 331 4.46 0.17 -8.49
C PRO A 331 4.69 1.67 -8.30
N ILE A 332 3.78 2.34 -7.60
CA ILE A 332 3.93 3.75 -7.21
C ILE A 332 5.17 3.93 -6.31
N GLY A 333 5.88 5.04 -6.47
CA GLY A 333 7.15 5.30 -5.78
C GLY A 333 8.37 4.59 -6.39
N TYR A 334 8.22 3.90 -7.53
CA TYR A 334 9.30 3.29 -8.30
C TYR A 334 9.29 3.78 -9.76
N VAL A 335 10.42 3.61 -10.45
CA VAL A 335 10.51 3.66 -11.91
C VAL A 335 11.19 2.39 -12.42
N GLY A 336 10.79 1.94 -13.61
CA GLY A 336 11.40 0.80 -14.29
C GLY A 336 12.46 1.27 -15.28
N VAL A 337 13.74 1.01 -14.98
CA VAL A 337 14.82 1.22 -15.95
C VAL A 337 14.87 0.02 -16.90
N VAL A 338 14.73 0.28 -18.20
CA VAL A 338 14.71 -0.77 -19.23
C VAL A 338 16.14 -1.02 -19.74
N ILE A 339 16.53 -2.29 -19.75
CA ILE A 339 17.77 -2.80 -20.32
C ILE A 339 17.38 -3.66 -21.53
N SER A 340 17.56 -3.13 -22.74
CA SER A 340 17.24 -3.83 -23.99
C SER A 340 18.44 -4.60 -24.53
N PHE A 341 18.29 -5.91 -24.75
CA PHE A 341 19.31 -6.75 -25.36
C PHE A 341 19.27 -6.74 -26.91
N VAL A 342 18.27 -6.07 -27.49
CA VAL A 342 17.95 -6.00 -28.93
C VAL A 342 17.65 -4.56 -29.37
N GLY A 343 17.25 -4.37 -30.62
CA GLY A 343 17.16 -3.07 -31.28
C GLY A 343 18.41 -2.72 -32.08
N LYS A 344 18.43 -1.51 -32.63
CA LYS A 344 19.53 -1.00 -33.44
C LYS A 344 20.85 -0.92 -32.66
N ALA A 345 21.96 -0.87 -33.40
CA ALA A 345 23.29 -0.59 -32.86
C ALA A 345 23.28 0.67 -31.98
N GLN A 346 24.06 0.63 -30.89
CA GLN A 346 24.10 1.69 -29.89
C GLN A 346 24.43 3.06 -30.51
N GLU A 347 23.49 4.00 -30.36
CA GLU A 347 23.72 5.44 -30.58
C GLU A 347 23.72 6.07 -29.19
N ASP A 348 24.88 6.50 -28.73
CA ASP A 348 25.06 7.05 -27.38
C ASP A 348 24.45 8.46 -27.29
N VAL A 349 23.48 8.63 -26.39
CA VAL A 349 22.86 9.92 -26.08
C VAL A 349 23.23 10.44 -24.68
N SER A 350 24.16 9.77 -23.98
CA SER A 350 24.62 10.18 -22.65
C SER A 350 25.37 11.52 -22.65
N GLY A 351 25.97 11.86 -23.80
CA GLY A 351 26.78 13.06 -23.99
C GLY A 351 28.18 12.94 -23.39
N ALA A 352 29.12 13.76 -23.89
CA ALA A 352 30.55 13.65 -23.61
C ALA A 352 31.00 13.85 -22.14
N ALA A 353 30.06 14.09 -21.21
CA ALA A 353 30.31 14.14 -19.78
C ALA A 353 30.13 12.78 -19.08
N PHE A 354 29.43 11.82 -19.69
CA PHE A 354 29.17 10.50 -19.12
C PHE A 354 30.03 9.44 -19.80
N THR A 355 30.84 8.74 -19.01
CA THR A 355 31.87 7.80 -19.49
C THR A 355 31.63 6.35 -19.05
N HIS A 356 30.50 6.07 -18.39
CA HIS A 356 30.24 4.82 -17.66
C HIS A 356 29.08 4.02 -18.27
N GLY A 357 29.27 3.62 -19.53
CA GLY A 357 28.26 2.97 -20.37
C GLY A 357 27.52 3.97 -21.27
N ASN A 358 26.72 3.44 -22.18
CA ASN A 358 25.96 4.22 -23.16
C ASN A 358 24.46 4.13 -22.82
N LEU A 359 23.86 5.26 -22.44
CA LEU A 359 22.41 5.41 -22.48
C LEU A 359 21.96 5.59 -23.93
N VAL A 360 20.85 4.95 -24.29
CA VAL A 360 20.34 4.91 -25.66
C VAL A 360 18.87 5.29 -25.72
N ASN A 361 18.39 5.70 -26.90
CA ASN A 361 16.97 5.93 -27.15
C ASN A 361 16.18 4.61 -27.17
N GLN A 362 14.87 4.68 -26.93
CA GLN A 362 13.96 3.53 -27.06
C GLN A 362 14.15 2.83 -28.43
N GLY A 363 14.10 1.49 -28.47
CA GLY A 363 14.34 0.70 -29.69
C GLY A 363 15.82 0.51 -30.10
N HIS A 364 16.77 0.93 -29.26
CA HIS A 364 18.20 0.62 -29.40
C HIS A 364 18.65 -0.36 -28.31
N LYS A 365 19.76 -1.06 -28.58
CA LYS A 365 20.39 -2.00 -27.64
C LYS A 365 21.21 -1.24 -26.59
N GLY A 366 20.87 -1.40 -25.31
CA GLY A 366 21.47 -0.66 -24.20
C GLY A 366 20.48 -0.35 -23.07
N VAL A 367 20.87 0.54 -22.15
CA VAL A 367 19.99 1.07 -21.11
C VAL A 367 19.23 2.27 -21.66
N TRP A 368 17.90 2.29 -21.54
CA TRP A 368 17.11 3.40 -22.08
C TRP A 368 17.26 4.68 -21.25
N VAL A 369 17.50 5.81 -21.92
CA VAL A 369 17.64 7.14 -21.29
C VAL A 369 16.35 7.61 -20.60
N GLU A 370 15.19 7.18 -21.10
CA GLU A 370 13.88 7.47 -20.51
C GLU A 370 13.41 6.27 -19.67
N PRO A 371 13.15 6.45 -18.36
CA PRO A 371 12.62 5.39 -17.50
C PRO A 371 11.11 5.23 -17.69
N LEU A 372 10.61 4.05 -17.34
CA LEU A 372 9.17 3.80 -17.30
C LEU A 372 8.57 4.23 -15.96
N TYR A 373 7.57 5.11 -16.02
CA TYR A 373 6.81 5.59 -14.87
C TYR A 373 5.83 4.51 -14.32
N PRO A 374 5.34 4.66 -13.07
CA PRO A 374 4.35 3.74 -12.48
C PRO A 374 3.14 3.46 -13.38
N GLY A 375 2.75 2.18 -13.48
CA GLY A 375 1.70 1.72 -14.39
C GLY A 375 1.95 0.30 -14.90
N LYS A 376 1.10 -0.17 -15.83
CA LYS A 376 1.27 -1.45 -16.52
C LYS A 376 1.75 -1.22 -17.95
N HIS A 377 2.89 -1.82 -18.29
CA HIS A 377 3.56 -1.64 -19.58
C HIS A 377 3.59 -2.96 -20.35
N PRO A 378 3.08 -3.01 -21.60
CA PRO A 378 3.17 -4.19 -22.43
C PRO A 378 4.57 -4.30 -23.02
N LEU A 379 5.39 -5.21 -22.49
CA LEU A 379 6.82 -5.34 -22.81
C LEU A 379 7.23 -6.80 -22.96
N ASN A 380 8.22 -7.07 -23.81
CA ASN A 380 8.71 -8.42 -24.07
C ASN A 380 9.83 -8.80 -23.09
N SER A 381 9.46 -9.47 -22.01
CA SER A 381 10.37 -9.93 -20.94
C SER A 381 11.43 -10.94 -21.38
N ARG A 382 11.38 -11.45 -22.62
CA ARG A 382 12.41 -12.34 -23.19
C ARG A 382 13.58 -11.57 -23.83
N ILE A 383 13.41 -10.28 -24.13
CA ILE A 383 14.42 -9.42 -24.79
C ILE A 383 14.79 -8.16 -23.99
N MET A 384 14.01 -7.81 -22.98
CA MET A 384 14.22 -6.65 -22.12
C MET A 384 14.19 -7.10 -20.65
N LYS A 385 15.21 -6.68 -19.88
CA LYS A 385 15.17 -6.74 -18.42
C LYS A 385 14.74 -5.38 -17.89
N ILE A 386 14.00 -5.36 -16.79
CA ILE A 386 13.50 -4.14 -16.16
C ILE A 386 13.97 -4.14 -14.71
N GLU A 387 14.78 -3.14 -14.35
CA GLU A 387 15.23 -2.91 -12.97
C GLU A 387 14.31 -1.90 -12.30
N LEU A 388 13.76 -2.26 -11.13
CA LEU A 388 12.88 -1.38 -10.36
C LEU A 388 13.73 -0.52 -9.41
N VAL A 389 13.80 0.78 -9.69
CA VAL A 389 14.51 1.77 -8.86
C VAL A 389 13.48 2.57 -8.07
N PRO A 390 13.51 2.57 -6.72
CA PRO A 390 12.64 3.43 -5.92
C PRO A 390 13.03 4.90 -6.11
N THR A 391 12.03 5.75 -6.33
CA THR A 391 12.16 7.21 -6.35
C THR A 391 11.73 7.86 -5.03
N THR A 392 11.23 7.07 -4.08
CA THR A 392 11.08 7.47 -2.68
C THR A 392 12.46 7.61 -2.00
N ASN A 393 12.51 8.34 -0.89
CA ASN A 393 13.69 8.35 -0.04
C ASN A 393 13.93 6.94 0.52
N ILE A 394 15.16 6.45 0.41
CA ILE A 394 15.60 5.18 0.99
C ILE A 394 16.44 5.50 2.23
N VAL A 395 16.14 4.85 3.35
CA VAL A 395 17.04 4.80 4.52
C VAL A 395 17.84 3.51 4.42
N LEU A 396 19.14 3.60 4.65
CA LEU A 396 20.09 2.48 4.66
C LEU A 396 20.82 2.48 6.00
N ASN A 397 20.71 1.40 6.77
CA ASN A 397 21.24 1.33 8.13
C ASN A 397 22.46 0.41 8.20
N TRP A 398 23.61 0.95 8.58
CA TRP A 398 24.80 0.19 9.02
C TRP A 398 24.62 -0.22 10.47
N SER A 399 23.75 -1.22 10.68
CA SER A 399 23.39 -1.80 11.99
C SER A 399 22.78 -3.19 11.77
N GLY A 400 22.62 -3.99 12.84
CA GLY A 400 21.95 -5.29 12.76
C GLY A 400 20.42 -5.24 12.48
N ARG A 401 19.90 -4.15 11.93
CA ARG A 401 18.48 -3.85 11.76
C ARG A 401 18.18 -3.57 10.28
N THR A 402 17.23 -4.30 9.71
CA THR A 402 16.86 -4.19 8.29
C THR A 402 15.52 -3.50 8.08
N GLU A 403 15.41 -2.74 6.99
CA GLU A 403 14.21 -1.99 6.62
C GLU A 403 13.41 -2.58 5.46
N ARG A 404 12.27 -1.94 5.15
CA ARG A 404 11.25 -2.39 4.18
C ARG A 404 11.77 -2.69 2.77
N HIS A 405 12.88 -2.07 2.38
CA HIS A 405 13.51 -2.26 1.07
C HIS A 405 14.62 -3.31 1.08
N SER A 406 15.10 -3.72 2.26
CA SER A 406 16.08 -4.79 2.51
C SER A 406 17.43 -4.69 1.78
N TYR A 407 17.72 -3.58 1.11
CA TYR A 407 19.05 -3.30 0.53
C TYR A 407 20.14 -3.20 1.62
N ASP A 408 19.75 -2.95 2.87
CA ASP A 408 20.58 -2.89 4.06
C ASP A 408 20.90 -4.27 4.68
N ALA A 409 20.36 -5.38 4.16
CA ALA A 409 20.48 -6.71 4.75
C ALA A 409 21.90 -7.32 4.83
N LYS A 410 22.93 -6.60 4.37
CA LYS A 410 24.36 -6.96 4.52
C LYS A 410 25.15 -5.97 5.41
N LEU A 411 24.57 -4.81 5.74
CA LEU A 411 25.29 -3.67 6.31
C LEU A 411 25.45 -3.83 7.82
N ALA A 412 26.61 -4.32 8.25
CA ALA A 412 26.96 -4.40 9.66
C ALA A 412 27.24 -3.01 10.28
N SER A 413 27.20 -2.94 11.61
CA SER A 413 27.75 -1.81 12.37
C SER A 413 29.23 -1.61 12.07
N LEU A 414 29.68 -0.36 11.99
CA LEU A 414 31.04 -0.03 11.56
C LEU A 414 31.98 0.02 12.77
N THR A 415 32.74 -1.06 13.00
CA THR A 415 33.86 -1.03 13.94
C THR A 415 34.94 -0.07 13.44
N VAL A 416 35.16 1.01 14.18
CA VAL A 416 36.19 2.02 13.89
C VAL A 416 37.25 2.06 14.99
N ARG A 417 38.41 2.63 14.69
CA ARG A 417 39.51 2.82 15.66
C ARG A 417 39.83 4.31 15.82
N SER A 418 39.90 4.73 17.07
CA SER A 418 40.20 6.10 17.50
C SER A 418 41.69 6.42 17.55
N ARG A 419 42.03 7.71 17.65
CA ARG A 419 43.41 8.21 17.84
C ARG A 419 44.06 7.71 19.13
N ASP A 420 43.29 7.59 20.21
CA ASP A 420 43.69 7.01 21.49
C ASP A 420 43.74 5.46 21.46
N GLY A 421 43.50 4.86 20.29
CA GLY A 421 43.81 3.47 19.99
C GLY A 421 42.72 2.46 20.34
N PHE A 422 41.63 2.91 20.97
CA PHE A 422 40.44 2.10 21.26
C PHE A 422 39.65 1.80 19.98
N ALA A 423 39.06 0.61 19.92
CA ALA A 423 38.02 0.27 18.97
C ALA A 423 36.64 0.51 19.59
N PHE A 424 35.68 0.96 18.79
CA PHE A 424 34.28 1.09 19.17
C PHE A 424 33.39 0.87 17.93
N ASP A 425 32.16 0.42 18.16
CA ASP A 425 31.19 0.22 17.10
C ASP A 425 30.32 1.47 16.91
N LEU A 426 30.08 1.79 15.64
CA LEU A 426 29.34 2.96 15.18
C LEU A 426 28.18 2.51 14.31
N GLU A 427 26.95 2.84 14.70
CA GLU A 427 25.80 2.76 13.79
C GLU A 427 25.72 4.03 12.93
N VAL A 428 25.32 3.87 11.67
CA VAL A 428 25.11 4.99 10.72
C VAL A 428 23.84 4.72 9.92
N ALA A 429 23.00 5.73 9.71
CA ALA A 429 21.87 5.67 8.79
C ALA A 429 22.05 6.70 7.67
N GLN A 430 22.14 6.24 6.42
CA GLN A 430 22.19 7.13 5.25
C GLN A 430 20.80 7.28 4.65
N ILE A 431 20.37 8.52 4.44
CA ILE A 431 19.18 8.81 3.63
C ILE A 431 19.62 9.20 2.22
N ILE A 432 19.14 8.46 1.22
CA ILE A 432 19.37 8.74 -0.21
C ILE A 432 18.06 8.88 -0.99
N HIS A 433 18.14 9.58 -2.11
CA HIS A 433 17.09 9.66 -3.12
C HIS A 433 17.69 9.52 -4.52
N VAL A 434 17.00 8.79 -5.39
CA VAL A 434 17.33 8.68 -6.81
C VAL A 434 16.23 9.35 -7.62
N GLY A 435 16.59 10.41 -8.34
CA GLY A 435 15.67 11.11 -9.24
C GLY A 435 15.26 10.20 -10.40
N ALA A 436 14.01 10.28 -10.84
CA ALA A 436 13.50 9.42 -11.92
C ALA A 436 14.39 9.50 -13.18
N LEU A 437 14.76 10.71 -13.60
CA LEU A 437 15.62 10.97 -14.77
C LEU A 437 17.09 10.56 -14.58
N ASP A 438 17.52 10.32 -13.35
CA ASP A 438 18.89 9.93 -13.02
C ASP A 438 19.01 8.40 -12.84
N ALA A 439 17.93 7.71 -12.48
CA ALA A 439 17.89 6.27 -12.28
C ALA A 439 18.49 5.43 -13.45
N PRO A 440 18.26 5.77 -14.74
CA PRO A 440 18.93 5.09 -15.84
C PRO A 440 20.46 5.23 -15.84
N LYS A 441 20.99 6.39 -15.45
CA LYS A 441 22.45 6.64 -15.37
C LYS A 441 23.08 5.84 -14.24
N VAL A 442 22.39 5.80 -13.09
CA VAL A 442 22.78 4.97 -11.94
C VAL A 442 22.88 3.51 -12.37
N ILE A 443 21.82 2.96 -12.98
CA ILE A 443 21.79 1.56 -13.43
C ILE A 443 22.80 1.28 -14.56
N SER A 444 23.05 2.21 -15.49
CA SER A 444 24.14 2.07 -16.47
C SER A 444 25.52 1.94 -15.80
N ARG A 445 25.74 2.66 -14.71
CA ARG A 445 27.04 2.76 -14.02
C ARG A 445 27.31 1.63 -13.03
N VAL A 446 26.30 1.18 -12.28
CA VAL A 446 26.44 0.14 -11.23
C VAL A 446 25.75 -1.19 -11.55
N GLY A 447 24.86 -1.23 -12.55
CA GLY A 447 24.11 -2.43 -12.96
C GLY A 447 22.89 -2.78 -12.10
N SER A 448 22.88 -2.46 -10.79
CA SER A 448 21.72 -2.69 -9.91
C SER A 448 21.71 -1.74 -8.71
N MET A 449 20.54 -1.56 -8.07
CA MET A 449 20.43 -0.79 -6.83
C MET A 449 21.24 -1.40 -5.67
N GLN A 450 21.35 -2.74 -5.59
CA GLN A 450 22.18 -3.38 -4.57
C GLN A 450 23.67 -3.10 -4.79
N ASN A 451 24.13 -3.09 -6.03
CA ASN A 451 25.53 -2.82 -6.37
C ASN A 451 25.93 -1.38 -5.99
N LEU A 452 25.00 -0.42 -6.05
CA LEU A 452 25.23 0.94 -5.54
C LEU A 452 25.53 0.91 -4.04
N VAL A 453 24.76 0.12 -3.26
CA VAL A 453 24.96 -0.03 -1.81
C VAL A 453 26.30 -0.73 -1.53
N ASP A 454 26.47 -1.96 -2.03
CA ASP A 454 27.59 -2.86 -1.73
C ASP A 454 28.95 -2.36 -2.25
N HIS A 455 28.99 -1.53 -3.30
CA HIS A 455 30.25 -1.16 -3.99
C HIS A 455 30.52 0.34 -4.06
N VAL A 456 29.56 1.20 -3.69
CA VAL A 456 29.76 2.67 -3.65
C VAL A 456 29.49 3.21 -2.25
N LEU A 457 28.29 2.97 -1.71
CA LEU A 457 27.88 3.57 -0.43
C LEU A 457 28.65 2.99 0.75
N GLU A 458 28.69 1.66 0.91
CA GLU A 458 29.39 1.02 2.03
C GLU A 458 30.90 1.38 2.05
N PRO A 459 31.67 1.30 0.94
CA PRO A 459 33.06 1.74 0.95
C PRO A 459 33.24 3.24 1.23
N THR A 460 32.38 4.11 0.67
CA THR A 460 32.51 5.57 0.85
C THR A 460 32.26 5.99 2.30
N ILE A 461 31.16 5.49 2.89
CA ILE A 461 30.75 5.80 4.26
C ILE A 461 31.73 5.16 5.25
N GLY A 462 32.11 3.90 5.02
CA GLY A 462 33.09 3.18 5.83
C GLY A 462 34.46 3.86 5.86
N ASN A 463 34.94 4.36 4.70
CA ASN A 463 36.20 5.09 4.63
C ASN A 463 36.14 6.45 5.33
N TYR A 464 35.07 7.23 5.15
CA TYR A 464 34.91 8.50 5.85
C TYR A 464 34.97 8.32 7.37
N PHE A 465 34.15 7.43 7.94
CA PHE A 465 34.08 7.26 9.40
C PHE A 465 35.33 6.62 10.00
N ARG A 466 36.03 5.71 9.28
CA ARG A 466 37.34 5.20 9.71
C ARG A 466 38.40 6.30 9.77
N ASN A 467 38.46 7.17 8.77
CA ASN A 467 39.42 8.28 8.73
C ASN A 467 39.07 9.37 9.77
N SER A 468 37.78 9.69 9.92
CA SER A 468 37.26 10.63 10.91
C SER A 468 37.57 10.18 12.34
N ALA A 469 37.41 8.87 12.64
CA ALA A 469 37.77 8.30 13.94
C ALA A 469 39.27 8.34 14.25
N GLN A 470 40.15 8.07 13.27
CA GLN A 470 41.60 8.06 13.46
C GLN A 470 42.19 9.41 13.90
N ASN A 471 41.50 10.52 13.62
CA ASN A 471 41.97 11.87 13.92
C ASN A 471 41.60 12.37 15.35
N CYS A 472 40.62 11.75 16.01
CA CYS A 472 40.04 12.20 17.28
C CYS A 472 40.08 11.13 18.39
N THR A 473 39.86 11.52 19.66
CA THR A 473 39.59 10.53 20.71
C THR A 473 38.15 10.03 20.67
N VAL A 474 37.86 8.90 21.34
CA VAL A 474 36.47 8.40 21.49
C VAL A 474 35.56 9.43 22.18
N LEU A 475 36.11 10.19 23.13
CA LEU A 475 35.37 11.18 23.93
C LEU A 475 35.05 12.44 23.11
N ASP A 476 35.98 12.87 22.26
CA ASP A 476 35.75 13.95 21.31
C ASP A 476 34.72 13.51 20.24
N PHE A 477 34.78 12.25 19.79
CA PHE A 477 33.78 11.69 18.85
C PHE A 477 32.37 11.75 19.44
N LEU A 478 32.19 11.32 20.69
CA LEU A 478 30.90 11.37 21.39
C LEU A 478 30.40 12.81 21.57
N THR A 479 31.30 13.75 21.91
CA THR A 479 30.94 15.14 22.22
C THR A 479 30.64 15.97 20.96
N ALA A 480 31.45 15.82 19.91
CA ALA A 480 31.33 16.57 18.65
C ALA A 480 30.40 15.88 17.60
N ARG A 481 29.56 14.93 18.04
CA ARG A 481 28.68 14.12 17.17
C ARG A 481 27.93 14.93 16.12
N SER A 482 27.29 16.04 16.52
CA SER A 482 26.46 16.85 15.61
C SER A 482 27.26 17.57 14.52
N GLU A 483 28.45 18.08 14.85
CA GLU A 483 29.36 18.72 13.90
C GLU A 483 29.90 17.69 12.89
N ARG A 484 30.32 16.54 13.41
CA ARG A 484 30.83 15.41 12.62
C ARG A 484 29.77 14.74 11.75
N GLN A 485 28.51 14.81 12.16
CA GLN A 485 27.37 14.39 11.34
C GLN A 485 27.17 15.33 10.14
N ALA A 486 27.28 16.64 10.35
CA ALA A 486 27.19 17.62 9.26
C ALA A 486 28.40 17.53 8.28
N GLU A 487 29.62 17.33 8.81
CA GLU A 487 30.81 17.06 8.00
C GLU A 487 30.65 15.77 7.16
N ALA A 488 30.16 14.69 7.79
CA ALA A 488 29.86 13.44 7.11
C ALA A 488 28.88 13.65 5.97
N ALA A 489 27.74 14.30 6.25
CA ALA A 489 26.68 14.54 5.28
C ALA A 489 27.19 15.29 4.04
N GLU A 490 27.98 16.36 4.20
CA GLU A 490 28.51 17.10 3.04
C GLU A 490 29.60 16.32 2.28
N TYR A 491 30.51 15.63 2.98
CA TYR A 491 31.53 14.79 2.33
C TYR A 491 30.89 13.66 1.50
N ILE A 492 29.95 12.93 2.11
CA ILE A 492 29.27 11.79 1.51
C ILE A 492 28.40 12.26 0.33
N LYS A 493 27.70 13.40 0.48
CA LYS A 493 26.93 14.06 -0.59
C LYS A 493 27.81 14.47 -1.78
N ILE A 494 29.01 15.01 -1.56
CA ILE A 494 29.95 15.34 -2.65
C ILE A 494 30.43 14.07 -3.35
N ALA A 495 30.80 13.03 -2.60
CA ALA A 495 31.30 11.77 -3.15
C ALA A 495 30.23 11.01 -3.98
N ILE A 496 29.01 10.88 -3.45
CA ILE A 496 27.91 10.15 -4.09
C ILE A 496 27.37 10.90 -5.33
N ARG A 497 27.43 12.23 -5.34
CA ARG A 497 26.95 13.03 -6.49
C ARG A 497 27.66 12.68 -7.80
N ALA A 498 28.88 12.16 -7.76
CA ALA A 498 29.60 11.65 -8.92
C ALA A 498 28.93 10.44 -9.60
N TYR A 499 27.98 9.79 -8.92
CA TYR A 499 27.21 8.61 -9.36
C TYR A 499 25.75 8.93 -9.74
N ASP A 500 25.39 10.21 -9.88
CA ASP A 500 24.02 10.68 -10.18
C ASP A 500 22.97 10.37 -9.08
N VAL A 501 23.41 10.18 -7.83
CA VAL A 501 22.54 9.90 -6.67
C VAL A 501 22.58 11.07 -5.67
N GLN A 502 21.45 11.34 -5.01
CA GLN A 502 21.31 12.45 -4.07
C GLN A 502 21.35 11.92 -2.63
N ALA A 503 22.38 12.28 -1.86
CA ALA A 503 22.35 12.12 -0.41
C ALA A 503 21.51 13.25 0.20
N ILE A 504 20.52 12.90 1.03
CA ILE A 504 19.67 13.88 1.72
C ILE A 504 20.28 14.25 3.08
N ASP A 505 20.58 13.24 3.88
CA ASP A 505 21.16 13.39 5.22
C ASP A 505 21.93 12.11 5.59
N THR A 506 22.92 12.24 6.46
CA THR A 506 23.67 11.13 7.06
C THR A 506 23.52 11.25 8.57
N LEU A 507 22.85 10.29 9.21
CA LEU A 507 22.62 10.27 10.64
C LEU A 507 23.61 9.33 11.33
N ILE A 508 24.20 9.76 12.44
CA ILE A 508 24.92 8.86 13.35
C ILE A 508 23.89 8.19 14.27
N GLY A 509 23.99 6.88 14.48
CA GLY A 509 23.07 6.05 15.30
C GLY A 509 23.55 5.91 16.75
N ASP A 510 23.54 4.70 17.31
CA ASP A 510 24.25 4.45 18.58
C ASP A 510 25.79 4.48 18.38
N ILE A 511 26.51 4.76 19.48
CA ILE A 511 27.97 4.73 19.55
C ILE A 511 28.32 3.94 20.82
N GLN A 512 28.99 2.80 20.68
CA GLN A 512 29.24 1.89 21.81
C GLN A 512 30.71 1.95 22.26
N PRO A 513 31.10 2.88 23.15
CA PRO A 513 32.46 2.99 23.66
C PRO A 513 32.80 1.83 24.61
N PRO A 514 34.08 1.41 24.71
CA PRO A 514 34.52 0.44 25.70
C PRO A 514 34.15 0.85 27.13
N ALA A 515 33.53 -0.08 27.88
CA ALA A 515 33.05 0.17 29.24
C ALA A 515 34.14 0.68 30.21
N THR A 516 35.41 0.36 29.97
CA THR A 516 36.57 0.84 30.74
C THR A 516 36.73 2.37 30.69
N LEU A 517 36.47 3.00 29.54
CA LEU A 517 36.46 4.46 29.42
C LEU A 517 35.30 5.07 30.22
N MET A 518 34.11 4.47 30.12
CA MET A 518 32.93 4.95 30.83
C MET A 518 33.06 4.84 32.35
N GLN A 519 33.72 3.80 32.86
CA GLN A 519 34.08 3.68 34.28
C GLN A 519 34.97 4.86 34.72
N THR A 520 36.13 5.05 34.07
CA THR A 520 37.06 6.15 34.45
C THR A 520 36.44 7.55 34.31
N GLN A 521 35.54 7.78 33.35
CA GLN A 521 34.77 9.02 33.27
C GLN A 521 33.78 9.18 34.41
N THR A 522 33.06 8.11 34.77
CA THR A 522 32.10 8.09 35.86
C THR A 522 32.79 8.33 37.20
N ASP A 523 33.91 7.65 37.46
CA ASP A 523 34.74 7.83 38.66
C ASP A 523 35.28 9.27 38.75
N ARG A 524 35.78 9.82 37.64
CA ARG A 524 36.24 11.22 37.57
C ARG A 524 35.09 12.20 37.86
N LYS A 525 33.90 11.96 37.30
CA LYS A 525 32.73 12.82 37.55
C LYS A 525 32.24 12.73 38.99
N ILE A 526 32.22 11.53 39.56
CA ILE A 526 31.92 11.30 40.98
C ILE A 526 32.93 12.05 41.86
N ALA A 527 34.23 11.97 41.56
CA ALA A 527 35.26 12.69 42.29
C ALA A 527 35.11 14.22 42.20
N GLU A 528 34.70 14.78 41.06
CA GLU A 528 34.40 16.22 40.92
C GLU A 528 33.22 16.66 41.79
N GLU A 529 32.10 15.93 41.75
CA GLU A 529 30.90 16.27 42.53
C GLU A 529 31.11 15.99 44.05
N GLN A 530 31.89 14.96 44.40
CA GLN A 530 32.38 14.75 45.77
C GLN A 530 33.26 15.91 46.24
N ARG A 531 34.19 16.41 45.41
CA ARG A 531 35.04 17.56 45.76
C ARG A 531 34.19 18.80 46.06
N LYS A 532 33.21 19.13 45.21
CA LYS A 532 32.25 20.21 45.48
C LYS A 532 31.48 19.97 46.78
N THR A 533 31.07 18.73 47.05
CA THR A 533 30.36 18.36 48.28
C THR A 533 31.22 18.60 49.52
N TYR A 534 32.50 18.21 49.49
CA TYR A 534 33.45 18.50 50.56
C TYR A 534 33.76 19.99 50.72
N GLU A 535 33.85 20.75 49.63
CA GLU A 535 34.04 22.21 49.63
C GLU A 535 32.85 22.93 50.28
N VAL A 536 31.61 22.57 49.90
CA VAL A 536 30.38 23.07 50.54
C VAL A 536 30.30 22.65 52.02
N GLN A 537 30.70 21.42 52.37
CA GLN A 537 30.77 20.98 53.76
C GLN A 537 31.80 21.78 54.56
N GLN A 538 32.97 22.08 54.01
CA GLN A 538 33.98 22.90 54.69
C GLN A 538 33.46 24.33 54.93
N VAL A 539 32.84 24.96 53.93
CA VAL A 539 32.24 26.30 54.07
C VAL A 539 31.11 26.30 55.11
N ALA A 540 30.27 25.26 55.13
CA ALA A 540 29.22 25.12 56.16
C ALA A 540 29.81 24.94 57.58
N GLN A 541 30.93 24.22 57.71
CA GLN A 541 31.61 24.03 59.00
C GLN A 541 32.34 25.28 59.48
N THR A 542 33.01 26.04 58.61
CA THR A 542 33.63 27.32 59.00
C THR A 542 32.59 28.35 59.38
N GLN A 543 31.49 28.46 58.62
CA GLN A 543 30.36 29.33 58.97
C GLN A 543 29.73 28.94 60.33
N ARG A 544 29.61 27.63 60.61
CA ARG A 544 29.13 27.13 61.91
C ARG A 544 30.09 27.43 63.06
N GLN A 545 31.40 27.29 62.86
CA GLN A 545 32.42 27.66 63.84
C GLN A 545 32.41 29.16 64.14
N GLN A 546 32.20 30.00 63.11
CA GLN A 546 32.07 31.45 63.27
C GLN A 546 30.79 31.81 64.05
N LEU A 547 29.64 31.25 63.68
CA LEU A 547 28.37 31.47 64.42
C LEU A 547 28.49 31.09 65.90
N VAL A 548 29.08 29.92 66.21
CA VAL A 548 29.30 29.48 67.59
C VAL A 548 30.24 30.44 68.35
N ARG A 549 31.28 30.97 67.70
CA ARG A 549 32.18 31.98 68.28
C ARG A 549 31.46 33.30 68.56
N GLU A 550 30.61 33.74 67.64
CA GLU A 550 29.82 34.98 67.76
C GLU A 550 28.75 34.85 68.85
N THR A 551 28.07 33.71 68.95
CA THR A 551 27.13 33.42 70.06
C THR A 551 27.86 33.39 71.41
N ALA A 552 29.00 32.69 71.52
CA ALA A 552 29.75 32.65 72.77
C ALA A 552 30.27 34.04 73.21
N LEU A 553 30.62 34.93 72.27
CA LEU A 553 30.95 36.32 72.59
C LEU A 553 29.73 37.12 73.05
N ALA A 554 28.55 36.90 72.46
CA ALA A 554 27.30 37.53 72.90
C ALA A 554 26.86 37.05 74.30
N ASP A 555 27.01 35.76 74.61
CA ASP A 555 26.71 35.20 75.92
C ASP A 555 27.62 35.82 77.02
N ILE A 556 28.93 35.94 76.75
CA ILE A 556 29.90 36.61 77.64
C ILE A 556 29.52 38.09 77.85
N GLN A 557 29.09 38.80 76.79
CA GLN A 557 28.61 40.17 76.91
C GLN A 557 27.33 40.27 77.74
N GLN A 558 26.40 39.32 77.60
CA GLN A 558 25.17 39.28 78.40
C GLN A 558 25.45 39.01 79.89
N GLU A 559 26.44 38.16 80.20
CA GLU A 559 26.86 37.87 81.58
C GLU A 559 27.62 39.07 82.21
N MET A 560 28.46 39.75 81.44
CA MET A 560 29.11 41.01 81.85
C MET A 560 28.08 42.09 82.20
N VAL A 561 27.13 42.36 81.30
CA VAL A 561 26.08 43.38 81.52
C VAL A 561 25.17 43.02 82.71
N LYS A 562 24.81 41.75 82.89
CA LYS A 562 24.10 41.30 84.11
C LYS A 562 24.89 41.60 85.38
N SER A 563 26.20 41.39 85.35
CA SER A 563 27.09 41.59 86.49
C SER A 563 27.18 43.08 86.88
N GLU A 564 27.45 43.96 85.91
CA GLU A 564 27.48 45.42 86.14
C GLU A 564 26.13 45.94 86.66
N GLN A 565 25.02 45.53 86.04
CA GLN A 565 23.68 45.96 86.46
C GLN A 565 23.33 45.47 87.88
N SER A 566 23.82 44.29 88.28
CA SER A 566 23.61 43.76 89.64
C SER A 566 24.33 44.59 90.72
N VAL A 567 25.55 45.05 90.42
CA VAL A 567 26.31 45.95 91.30
C VAL A 567 25.60 47.30 91.41
N HIS A 568 25.16 47.87 90.28
CA HIS A 568 24.45 49.16 90.30
C HIS A 568 23.11 49.10 91.05
N ILE A 569 22.37 47.98 90.96
CA ILE A 569 21.15 47.74 91.75
C ILE A 569 21.47 47.65 93.24
N ALA A 570 22.58 47.01 93.64
CA ALA A 570 23.00 46.96 95.05
C ALA A 570 23.35 48.36 95.59
N ASP A 571 24.06 49.16 94.81
CA ASP A 571 24.47 50.53 95.17
C ASP A 571 23.28 51.47 95.32
N LEU A 572 22.33 51.42 94.37
CA LEU A 572 21.05 52.15 94.45
C LEU A 572 20.22 51.73 95.67
N LYS A 573 20.23 50.44 96.03
CA LYS A 573 19.54 49.91 97.21
C LYS A 573 20.18 50.39 98.53
N ALA A 574 21.51 50.50 98.58
CA ALA A 574 22.23 51.09 99.72
C ALA A 574 21.91 52.58 99.87
N GLN A 575 21.92 53.35 98.78
CA GLN A 575 21.52 54.78 98.80
C GLN A 575 20.06 54.98 99.22
N ALA A 576 19.15 54.08 98.84
CA ALA A 576 17.77 54.10 99.29
C ALA A 576 17.64 53.89 100.81
N GLN A 577 18.39 52.93 101.38
CA GLN A 577 18.41 52.71 102.85
C GLN A 577 18.97 53.92 103.60
N ILE A 578 20.03 54.57 103.11
CA ILE A 578 20.59 55.78 103.73
C ILE A 578 19.55 56.93 103.74
N LYS A 579 18.80 57.11 102.64
CA LYS A 579 17.72 58.12 102.59
C LYS A 579 16.56 57.79 103.52
N GLN A 580 16.17 56.52 103.65
CA GLN A 580 15.14 56.10 104.58
C GLN A 580 15.54 56.35 106.04
N ALA A 581 16.76 55.95 106.44
CA ALA A 581 17.26 56.18 107.79
C ALA A 581 17.33 57.67 108.16
N ASN A 582 17.71 58.54 107.23
CA ASN A 582 17.68 59.99 107.43
C ASN A 582 16.24 60.53 107.60
N GLY A 583 15.27 60.02 106.83
CA GLY A 583 13.86 60.40 106.98
C GLY A 583 13.27 59.97 108.33
N GLU A 584 13.65 58.80 108.84
CA GLU A 584 13.26 58.31 110.16
C GLU A 584 13.91 59.13 111.29
N ALA A 585 15.16 59.60 111.10
CA ALA A 585 15.85 60.50 112.02
C ALA A 585 15.22 61.92 112.07
N GLU A 586 14.79 62.47 110.94
CA GLU A 586 14.05 63.76 110.94
C GLU A 586 12.64 63.61 111.51
N GLY A 587 11.93 62.52 111.17
CA GLY A 587 10.58 62.25 111.68
C GLY A 587 10.53 62.10 113.20
N THR A 588 11.51 61.40 113.80
CA THR A 588 11.65 61.28 115.26
C THR A 588 11.99 62.63 115.92
N LYS A 589 12.87 63.42 115.31
CA LYS A 589 13.22 64.77 115.79
C LYS A 589 12.04 65.74 115.75
N LEU A 590 11.23 65.70 114.69
CA LEU A 590 10.02 66.54 114.55
C LEU A 590 8.94 66.15 115.58
N ARG A 591 8.77 64.83 115.82
CA ARG A 591 7.83 64.30 116.80
C ARG A 591 8.17 64.70 118.25
N ALA A 592 9.46 64.71 118.60
CA ALA A 592 9.91 65.16 119.92
C ALA A 592 9.61 66.65 120.19
N ILE A 593 9.62 67.49 119.15
CA ILE A 593 9.24 68.91 119.26
C ILE A 593 7.73 69.05 119.50
N ALA A 594 6.91 68.30 118.77
CA ALA A 594 5.45 68.31 118.93
C ALA A 594 5.00 67.83 120.32
N GLU A 595 5.65 66.79 120.88
CA GLU A 595 5.37 66.31 122.24
C GLU A 595 5.72 67.37 123.31
N ALA A 596 6.78 68.18 123.11
CA ALA A 596 7.14 69.27 124.01
C ALA A 596 6.10 70.42 124.01
N GLU A 597 5.51 70.77 122.87
CA GLU A 597 4.43 71.76 122.80
C GLU A 597 3.13 71.24 123.41
N GLY A 598 2.78 69.96 123.17
CA GLY A 598 1.61 69.31 123.77
C GLY A 598 1.66 69.25 125.31
N ILE A 599 2.83 68.98 125.88
CA ILE A 599 3.05 69.03 127.34
C ILE A 599 2.86 70.47 127.87
N ARG A 600 3.30 71.48 127.11
CA ARG A 600 3.18 72.89 127.51
C ARG A 600 1.71 73.37 127.49
N ALA A 601 0.95 72.99 126.47
CA ALA A 601 -0.47 73.30 126.38
C ALA A 601 -1.30 72.61 127.49
N THR A 602 -1.06 71.31 127.72
CA THR A 602 -1.77 70.55 128.77
C THR A 602 -1.37 70.97 130.19
N GLY A 603 -0.15 71.47 130.40
CA GLY A 603 0.27 72.08 131.66
C GLY A 603 -0.51 73.35 132.01
N ASN A 604 -0.66 74.27 131.05
CA ASN A 604 -1.43 75.50 131.24
C ASN A 604 -2.92 75.21 131.50
N ALA A 605 -3.54 74.36 130.67
CA ALA A 605 -4.95 73.99 130.84
C ALA A 605 -5.22 73.35 132.22
N LYS A 606 -4.31 72.49 132.72
CA LYS A 606 -4.41 71.93 134.07
C LYS A 606 -4.31 73.02 135.14
N ALA A 607 -3.37 73.96 135.02
CA ALA A 607 -3.23 75.06 135.98
C ALA A 607 -4.50 75.95 136.07
N GLU A 608 -5.20 76.18 134.96
CA GLU A 608 -6.48 76.90 134.96
C GLU A 608 -7.62 76.08 135.60
N THR A 609 -7.73 74.78 135.29
CA THR A 609 -8.72 73.90 135.97
C THR A 609 -8.48 73.77 137.47
N TYR A 610 -7.23 73.78 137.94
CA TYR A 610 -6.92 73.82 139.37
C TYR A 610 -7.30 75.15 140.02
N ARG A 611 -7.05 76.28 139.34
CA ARG A 611 -7.41 77.61 139.87
C ARG A 611 -8.93 77.76 140.02
N ALA A 612 -9.70 77.43 138.99
CA ALA A 612 -11.16 77.47 139.03
C ALA A 612 -11.77 76.42 139.99
N GLY A 613 -11.17 75.23 140.07
CA GLY A 613 -11.62 74.15 140.96
C GLY A 613 -11.51 74.49 142.45
N VAL A 614 -10.44 75.16 142.85
CA VAL A 614 -10.24 75.61 144.25
C VAL A 614 -11.18 76.77 144.60
N GLU A 615 -11.42 77.68 143.66
CA GLU A 615 -12.31 78.85 143.85
C GLU A 615 -13.78 78.44 144.03
N ALA A 616 -14.23 77.35 143.40
CA ALA A 616 -15.61 76.86 143.48
C ALA A 616 -15.91 75.90 144.66
N LEU A 617 -14.92 75.18 145.21
CA LEU A 617 -15.14 74.08 146.17
C LEU A 617 -14.45 74.26 147.54
N GLY A 618 -13.55 75.22 147.68
CA GLY A 618 -12.85 75.49 148.94
C GLY A 618 -11.78 74.46 149.33
N PRO A 619 -10.84 74.83 150.22
CA PRO A 619 -9.58 74.11 150.40
C PRO A 619 -9.67 72.73 151.07
N GLN A 620 -10.82 72.34 151.64
CA GLN A 620 -11.01 71.03 152.28
C GLN A 620 -11.84 70.04 151.45
N GLY A 621 -12.59 70.48 150.44
CA GLY A 621 -13.38 69.58 149.57
C GLY A 621 -12.57 69.01 148.41
N TYR A 622 -11.70 69.84 147.81
CA TYR A 622 -11.01 69.51 146.56
C TYR A 622 -10.03 68.33 146.68
N THR A 623 -9.33 68.22 147.81
CA THR A 623 -8.35 67.15 148.10
C THR A 623 -8.96 65.76 148.20
N ALA A 624 -10.20 65.63 148.69
CA ALA A 624 -10.89 64.34 148.78
C ALA A 624 -11.28 63.80 147.39
N MET A 625 -11.84 64.67 146.54
CA MET A 625 -12.18 64.34 145.14
C MET A 625 -10.94 63.88 144.36
N GLN A 626 -9.84 64.64 144.43
CA GLN A 626 -8.65 64.32 143.67
C GLN A 626 -7.96 63.03 144.14
N LEU A 627 -8.03 62.70 145.44
CA LEU A 627 -7.52 61.42 145.95
C LEU A 627 -8.34 60.22 145.43
N MET A 628 -9.68 60.32 145.38
CA MET A 628 -10.52 59.27 144.79
C MET A 628 -10.26 59.09 143.29
N GLN A 629 -10.11 60.18 142.54
CA GLN A 629 -9.90 60.11 141.09
C GLN A 629 -8.55 59.47 140.71
N ILE A 630 -7.48 59.75 141.47
CA ILE A 630 -6.16 59.12 141.28
C ILE A 630 -6.20 57.59 141.53
N ILE A 631 -7.10 57.10 142.38
CA ILE A 631 -7.30 55.67 142.63
C ILE A 631 -8.09 55.00 141.50
N GLY A 632 -8.98 55.72 140.82
CA GLY A 632 -9.74 55.21 139.67
C GLY A 632 -8.92 55.06 138.38
N ASP A 633 -8.15 56.08 138.01
CA ASP A 633 -7.45 56.11 136.71
C ASP A 633 -6.25 55.14 136.60
N ARG A 634 -5.74 54.62 137.72
CA ARG A 634 -4.63 53.65 137.75
C ARG A 634 -5.14 52.22 137.93
N ASN A 635 -5.73 51.68 136.87
CA ASN A 635 -6.25 50.31 136.76
C ASN A 635 -5.14 49.24 136.82
N VAL A 636 -4.60 48.99 138.02
CA VAL A 636 -3.51 48.03 138.28
C VAL A 636 -4.05 46.60 138.42
N ARG A 637 -3.47 45.66 137.67
CA ARG A 637 -3.82 44.23 137.72
C ARG A 637 -2.56 43.35 137.71
N LEU A 638 -2.43 42.46 138.70
CA LEU A 638 -1.27 41.57 138.89
C LEU A 638 -1.65 40.11 138.61
N ILE A 639 -1.04 39.48 137.60
CA ILE A 639 -0.65 38.04 137.60
C ILE A 639 0.53 37.87 136.61
N PRO A 640 1.61 37.15 136.95
CA PRO A 640 2.66 36.78 136.00
C PRO A 640 2.57 35.30 135.57
N ASP A 641 2.99 34.98 134.34
CA ASP A 641 3.24 33.59 133.94
C ASP A 641 4.64 33.37 133.32
N ILE A 642 5.23 32.32 133.86
CA ILE A 642 6.57 31.73 133.84
C ILE A 642 7.20 31.38 132.47
N LEU A 643 8.53 31.22 132.52
CA LEU A 643 9.40 30.59 131.50
C LEU A 643 9.18 29.06 131.38
N VAL A 644 10.00 28.45 130.50
CA VAL A 644 10.47 27.04 130.43
C VAL A 644 9.79 26.21 129.34
N GLY A 645 10.49 25.39 128.52
CA GLY A 645 11.94 25.29 128.35
C GLY A 645 12.50 23.86 128.25
N GLY A 646 12.67 23.35 127.02
CA GLY A 646 13.59 22.26 126.69
C GLY A 646 13.09 20.82 126.81
N SER A 647 14.02 19.89 126.50
CA SER A 647 13.92 18.42 126.59
C SER A 647 13.20 17.63 125.47
N ASN A 648 13.93 17.42 124.37
CA ASN A 648 14.40 16.10 123.91
C ASN A 648 13.38 14.97 123.54
N GLY A 649 13.48 14.40 122.33
CA GLY A 649 12.94 13.05 122.05
C GLY A 649 12.33 12.73 120.67
N SER A 650 13.17 12.52 119.64
CA SER A 650 12.98 11.57 118.51
C SER A 650 11.76 11.61 117.54
N THR A 651 12.08 11.43 116.24
CA THR A 651 11.30 10.77 115.15
C THR A 651 10.00 11.36 114.57
N ASN A 652 10.11 11.74 113.28
CA ASN A 652 9.17 11.53 112.15
C ASN A 652 7.71 12.07 112.22
N GLY A 653 7.37 12.97 111.28
CA GLY A 653 5.99 13.48 111.13
C GLY A 653 5.69 14.27 109.83
N LEU A 654 6.35 13.96 108.70
CA LEU A 654 6.14 14.66 107.41
C LEU A 654 4.80 14.26 106.75
N VAL A 655 3.67 14.78 107.25
CA VAL A 655 2.34 14.59 106.63
C VAL A 655 1.32 15.70 106.90
N ASP A 656 1.30 16.30 108.10
CA ASP A 656 0.13 17.07 108.58
C ASP A 656 0.00 18.50 107.99
N GLY A 657 1.04 19.01 107.32
CA GLY A 657 1.06 20.38 106.79
C GLY A 657 0.30 20.60 105.46
N LEU A 658 -0.01 19.54 104.69
CA LEU A 658 -0.63 19.68 103.36
C LEU A 658 -2.16 19.53 103.34
N LEU A 659 -2.77 18.96 104.38
CA LEU A 659 -4.19 18.61 104.36
C LEU A 659 -5.13 19.81 104.54
N SER A 660 -4.63 20.90 105.13
CA SER A 660 -5.37 22.14 105.41
C SER A 660 -5.63 23.01 104.17
N MET A 661 -4.75 22.96 103.16
CA MET A 661 -4.81 23.84 101.99
C MET A 661 -5.76 23.34 100.89
N ILE A 662 -6.13 22.05 100.90
CA ILE A 662 -7.01 21.41 99.91
C ILE A 662 -8.50 21.61 100.23
N LEU A 663 -8.85 21.95 101.48
CA LEU A 663 -10.24 21.98 101.95
C LEU A 663 -10.97 23.32 101.72
N TRP A 664 -10.30 24.38 101.23
CA TRP A 664 -10.86 25.75 101.31
C TRP A 664 -11.10 26.51 100.00
N ASN A 665 -10.80 25.96 98.81
CA ASN A 665 -11.35 26.54 97.58
C ASN A 665 -11.44 25.58 96.37
N GLN A 666 -12.46 24.72 96.37
CA GLN A 666 -13.00 24.12 95.14
C GLN A 666 -14.40 24.68 94.82
N THR A 667 -14.45 25.89 94.22
CA THR A 667 -15.55 26.28 93.33
C THR A 667 -15.00 27.06 92.13
N ALA A 668 -15.71 26.99 90.99
CA ALA A 668 -15.39 27.62 89.70
C ALA A 668 -14.14 27.09 88.93
N LYS A 669 -14.45 26.49 87.77
CA LYS A 669 -13.61 25.78 86.77
C LYS A 669 -12.59 26.67 85.99
N PRO A 670 -11.66 26.08 85.20
CA PRO A 670 -10.37 26.70 84.83
C PRO A 670 -10.31 27.35 83.43
N GLY A 671 -9.23 28.10 83.13
CA GLY A 671 -8.90 28.56 81.77
C GLY A 671 -7.85 29.67 81.61
N GLU A 672 -6.56 29.34 81.72
CA GLU A 672 -5.38 30.10 81.21
C GLU A 672 -5.33 30.14 79.66
N VAL A 673 -4.72 31.09 78.90
CA VAL A 673 -4.19 32.47 79.11
C VAL A 673 -4.39 33.30 77.79
N THR A 674 -4.14 34.62 77.83
CA THR A 674 -4.01 35.61 76.73
C THR A 674 -2.71 35.47 75.89
N PRO A 675 -2.41 36.25 74.79
CA PRO A 675 -3.02 37.50 74.29
C PRO A 675 -3.27 37.65 72.74
N THR A 676 -3.84 38.81 72.35
CA THR A 676 -3.94 39.41 70.99
C THR A 676 -2.64 40.18 70.59
N PRO A 677 -2.36 40.57 69.31
CA PRO A 677 -3.14 41.51 68.46
C PRO A 677 -3.53 40.95 67.07
N LEU A 678 -4.73 41.18 66.53
CA LEU A 678 -5.26 42.37 65.80
C LEU A 678 -4.71 42.57 64.37
N HIS A 679 -5.64 42.55 63.39
CA HIS A 679 -5.46 42.94 61.98
C HIS A 679 -5.54 44.48 61.79
N PRO A 680 -5.38 44.99 60.56
CA PRO A 680 -6.58 45.49 59.85
C PRO A 680 -6.88 44.76 58.52
N GLN A 681 -8.17 44.66 58.16
CA GLN A 681 -8.64 44.28 56.81
C GLN A 681 -8.78 45.52 55.91
N PRO A 682 -9.06 45.34 54.60
CA PRO A 682 -10.45 45.44 54.11
C PRO A 682 -10.93 44.19 53.32
N ILE A 683 -12.17 43.68 53.51
CA ILE A 683 -13.41 44.02 52.77
C ILE A 683 -13.33 43.65 51.27
N VAL A 684 -14.20 42.81 50.64
CA VAL A 684 -15.44 42.11 51.07
C VAL A 684 -15.89 41.05 50.02
N LYS A 685 -16.58 39.95 50.46
CA LYS A 685 -17.55 39.02 49.76
C LYS A 685 -17.22 38.50 48.32
N THR A 686 -17.62 37.29 47.86
CA THR A 686 -18.66 36.34 48.29
C THR A 686 -18.32 34.89 47.87
N GLN A 687 -18.85 33.89 48.57
CA GLN A 687 -18.93 32.46 48.20
C GLN A 687 -20.33 32.13 47.59
N PRO A 688 -20.71 30.89 47.17
CA PRO A 688 -20.08 29.56 47.38
C PRO A 688 -20.06 28.58 46.16
N ASN A 689 -19.67 27.33 46.43
CA ASN A 689 -19.87 26.08 45.69
C ASN A 689 -19.04 25.80 44.41
N GLY A 690 -18.53 24.58 44.19
CA GLY A 690 -18.50 23.41 45.09
C GLY A 690 -17.99 22.11 44.44
N GLN A 691 -17.72 21.09 45.28
CA GLN A 691 -17.52 19.65 44.97
C GLN A 691 -16.47 19.28 43.88
N SER A 692 -15.28 18.76 44.19
CA SER A 692 -14.93 17.44 44.78
C SER A 692 -15.12 16.22 43.86
N THR A 693 -14.02 15.67 43.32
CA THR A 693 -13.56 14.28 43.54
C THR A 693 -12.20 14.02 42.85
N ILE A 694 -11.40 13.13 43.44
CA ILE A 694 -10.26 12.40 42.83
C ILE A 694 -10.44 10.95 43.30
N PRO A 695 -10.22 9.92 42.45
CA PRO A 695 -9.07 9.01 42.70
C PRO A 695 -8.44 8.59 41.32
N PRO A 696 -7.59 7.54 41.19
CA PRO A 696 -6.20 7.80 40.79
C PRO A 696 -5.69 7.00 39.56
N ILE A 697 -4.40 7.18 39.28
CA ILE A 697 -3.61 6.58 38.20
C ILE A 697 -3.43 5.05 38.39
N VAL A 698 -3.34 4.32 37.26
CA VAL A 698 -2.82 2.95 37.18
C VAL A 698 -1.59 2.95 36.26
N VAL A 699 -0.57 2.17 36.62
CA VAL A 699 0.65 1.89 35.83
C VAL A 699 0.83 0.38 35.80
N ASP A 700 1.16 -0.19 34.63
CA ASP A 700 1.13 -1.64 34.40
C ASP A 700 2.28 -2.10 33.48
N PHE A 701 3.09 -3.06 33.96
CA PHE A 701 4.19 -3.78 33.30
C PHE A 701 4.88 -4.70 34.35
N PRO A 702 5.64 -5.75 33.97
CA PRO A 702 5.62 -6.57 32.75
C PRO A 702 5.56 -8.09 33.06
N VAL A 703 5.54 -8.96 32.03
CA VAL A 703 5.90 -10.39 32.16
C VAL A 703 6.65 -10.85 30.91
N ASP A 704 7.79 -11.54 31.09
CA ASP A 704 8.61 -12.12 30.02
C ASP A 704 8.02 -13.39 29.39
N ARG A 705 8.34 -13.62 28.10
CA ARG A 705 8.65 -14.96 27.57
C ARG A 705 9.41 -14.93 26.25
#